data_AF-A0A1V6FDN9-F1
#
_entry.id   AF-A0A1V6FDN9-F1
#
_cell.length_a   1.000
_cell.length_b   1.000
_cell.length_c   1.000
_cell.angle_alpha   90.00
_cell.angle_beta   90.00
_cell.angle_gamma   90.00
#
_symmetry.space_group_name_H-M   'P 1'
#
loop_
_entity.id
_entity.type
_entity.pdbx_description
1 polymer ?
#
loop_
_entity_poly.entity_id
_entity_poly.type
_entity_poly.pdbx_seq_one_letter_code
_entity_poly.pdbx_strand_id
1 'polypeptide(L)'
;MRQLFLALFLVLAVAAQAQNLVRNGGFNQGSPKYGAMPPEWTADPVGSGGWGYVNDDGVLGVDELPNAVVFTAGPGTGQLVQKIACQPDTDYVLRASLKANGCVPKVEVISADGKALASLSGDADRHGFWKHFDRKFASGKNRELTVRLTGSITAAAGKSGIDQVSVLPAAAAALATAGVEAAKPFVAPGENIALNKPYTLSPAPSYGLCTDPDDKIQLTDGAYTEGYFWTQKSTVGWMGGMPVIVTIDLGREEPISGVSWNTAAGVSDVSWPIGLHVYVSSDKENWFYQGDLTVLGTRERMPPEGKYGVFRYATNELQTKGRWVQILPCQGPYVFCDEIEVYRGQDAWLAQAAGSASTESPKEHFWEYQLENSIVKRLQSDLFAAETELSGLPKTTPGLASAVARIPALRASLRQLPAVDSARFAAILPLNAVHEAILSLNTVSMQAAGFTQPFLWRNNRWDNLSLTTIPPVAAAEAAPLLVEMMRGEVRGETVNLCNPTSDALDYTIAVDGFPAGAALRLCEVLPTDTKQSEPIAAALKPTELADGSLKLRVPAGCTRQVWLSFRRPTLPDGAYQGRLKATAVGQPELTVAVALRIVGQFPAATTLHVGGWDYVNGGGGYYKAPGNLVDNMAMMRDMYVDSPWATNAVMPRGAVFDAEGRLTNADKLDFTNWDEWVELWSGARQYCVFMSVRDKFHNEPMGTARFNRMVGDYMTAWANYLKKTGMQPNQLVVLLLDEPRNHEQDRIIIAWAKAIRAANPGMVLFEDPIYYKPEEGLPEMFELCDVLCPQTPMLLAYDESFKQFYLKQRDAGRELWLYSCSGPAKLLDPIAYHRAQKWRAFEMGAKGSFYWALGCGGRQGDSWNAYTQPGTEYSPYFVSQTTVMDGKHSEAVREGVQDYEYLVMLRDRIAQLKKAGKGGAALAKAERLLAEAPGRALASVLPGSLQWKRPKDRSLMDQVRIEILYALAELK
;
A
#
# COMPACT_ATOMS: atom_id res chain seq x y z
N MET A 1 33.75 -33.58 -2.89
CA MET A 1 32.34 -34.01 -2.66
C MET A 1 32.06 -34.40 -1.21
N ARG A 2 32.79 -35.35 -0.58
CA ARG A 2 32.59 -35.73 0.84
C ARG A 2 32.84 -34.61 1.86
N GLN A 3 33.83 -33.74 1.62
CA GLN A 3 34.07 -32.54 2.48
C GLN A 3 33.07 -31.40 2.23
N LEU A 4 32.52 -31.29 1.01
CA LEU A 4 31.45 -30.34 0.67
C LEU A 4 30.12 -30.77 1.32
N PHE A 5 29.83 -32.07 1.33
CA PHE A 5 28.68 -32.64 2.05
C PHE A 5 28.83 -32.50 3.57
N LEU A 6 30.04 -32.64 4.12
CA LEU A 6 30.29 -32.43 5.55
C LEU A 6 30.13 -30.95 5.95
N ALA A 7 30.56 -30.01 5.10
CA ALA A 7 30.39 -28.57 5.32
C ALA A 7 28.93 -28.13 5.17
N LEU A 8 28.20 -28.67 4.19
CA LEU A 8 26.76 -28.40 4.03
C LEU A 8 25.94 -29.00 5.18
N PHE A 9 26.31 -30.19 5.68
CA PHE A 9 25.72 -30.76 6.90
C PHE A 9 26.09 -29.97 8.16
N LEU A 10 27.30 -29.42 8.27
CA LEU A 10 27.67 -28.55 9.40
C LEU A 10 26.89 -27.23 9.36
N VAL A 11 26.70 -26.62 8.18
CA VAL A 11 25.95 -25.37 8.01
C VAL A 11 24.44 -25.58 8.23
N LEU A 12 23.88 -26.70 7.75
CA LEU A 12 22.49 -27.09 8.04
C LEU A 12 22.29 -27.51 9.50
N ALA A 13 23.29 -28.15 10.14
CA ALA A 13 23.24 -28.49 11.56
C ALA A 13 23.37 -27.24 12.46
N VAL A 14 24.16 -26.24 12.07
CA VAL A 14 24.26 -24.95 12.77
C VAL A 14 23.00 -24.10 12.57
N ALA A 15 22.41 -24.11 11.37
CA ALA A 15 21.10 -23.49 11.12
C ALA A 15 19.96 -24.19 11.88
N ALA A 16 20.01 -25.53 12.02
CA ALA A 16 19.08 -26.29 12.86
C ALA A 16 19.30 -26.07 14.37
N GLN A 17 20.48 -25.59 14.78
CA GLN A 17 20.79 -25.24 16.18
C GLN A 17 20.48 -23.77 16.54
N ALA A 18 20.10 -22.92 15.58
CA ALA A 18 19.76 -21.51 15.87
C ALA A 18 18.32 -21.31 16.37
N GLN A 19 17.57 -22.37 16.66
CA GLN A 19 16.17 -22.29 17.05
C GLN A 19 16.01 -22.01 18.54
N ASN A 20 15.18 -21.02 18.91
CA ASN A 20 14.74 -20.79 20.28
C ASN A 20 14.03 -22.05 20.80
N LEU A 21 14.47 -22.56 21.95
CA LEU A 21 13.90 -23.77 22.54
C LEU A 21 12.52 -23.51 23.18
N VAL A 22 12.21 -22.25 23.53
CA VAL A 22 10.91 -21.84 24.07
C VAL A 22 9.93 -21.57 22.92
N ARG A 23 8.79 -22.25 22.94
CA ARG A 23 7.66 -22.00 22.02
C ARG A 23 6.73 -20.94 22.61
N ASN A 24 6.16 -20.10 21.75
CA ASN A 24 5.28 -19.00 22.13
C ASN A 24 5.82 -18.13 23.29
N GLY A 25 7.13 -17.87 23.31
CA GLY A 25 7.78 -17.06 24.36
C GLY A 25 7.57 -15.55 24.22
N GLY A 26 7.18 -15.08 23.04
CA GLY A 26 6.73 -13.71 22.77
C GLY A 26 5.21 -13.54 22.77
N PHE A 27 4.50 -14.57 23.26
CA PHE A 27 3.05 -14.59 23.49
C PHE A 27 2.16 -14.16 22.28
N ASN A 28 2.65 -14.21 21.06
CA ASN A 28 1.97 -13.68 19.86
C ASN A 28 1.33 -14.76 18.97
N GLN A 29 1.38 -16.03 19.35
CA GLN A 29 0.81 -17.13 18.55
C GLN A 29 -0.63 -17.45 18.95
N GLY A 30 -1.50 -17.64 17.94
CA GLY A 30 -2.81 -18.30 18.09
C GLY A 30 -4.02 -17.43 18.43
N SER A 31 -3.97 -16.11 18.24
CA SER A 31 -5.08 -15.16 18.54
C SER A 31 -5.89 -15.48 19.80
N PRO A 32 -5.26 -15.70 20.97
CA PRO A 32 -6.03 -15.87 22.20
C PRO A 32 -6.79 -14.56 22.50
N LYS A 33 -8.07 -14.65 22.87
CA LYS A 33 -8.80 -13.48 23.41
C LYS A 33 -8.01 -12.91 24.59
N TYR A 34 -7.87 -11.59 24.70
CA TYR A 34 -7.26 -10.95 25.86
C TYR A 34 -7.91 -11.46 27.16
N GLY A 35 -7.08 -11.82 28.13
CA GLY A 35 -7.47 -12.48 29.38
C GLY A 35 -7.43 -14.01 29.35
N ALA A 36 -7.25 -14.66 28.20
CA ALA A 36 -7.08 -16.11 28.12
C ALA A 36 -5.65 -16.57 28.48
N MET A 37 -5.51 -17.86 28.80
CA MET A 37 -4.22 -18.50 29.05
C MET A 37 -3.35 -18.54 27.77
N PRO A 38 -2.03 -18.29 27.86
CA PRO A 38 -1.15 -18.32 26.69
C PRO A 38 -1.03 -19.75 26.14
N PRO A 39 -1.20 -19.97 24.81
CA PRO A 39 -0.96 -21.27 24.17
C PRO A 39 0.46 -21.79 24.41
N GLU A 40 0.66 -23.11 24.37
CA GLU A 40 1.96 -23.79 24.60
C GLU A 40 2.53 -23.69 26.04
N TRP A 41 1.82 -23.04 26.97
CA TRP A 41 2.19 -22.96 28.38
C TRP A 41 1.17 -23.70 29.26
N THR A 42 1.65 -24.42 30.27
CA THR A 42 0.80 -25.18 31.20
C THR A 42 0.84 -24.55 32.59
N ALA A 43 -0.31 -24.41 33.24
CA ALA A 43 -0.40 -23.95 34.62
C ALA A 43 0.07 -25.05 35.59
N ASP A 44 0.87 -24.68 36.60
CA ASP A 44 1.40 -25.58 37.63
C ASP A 44 1.10 -25.02 39.04
N PRO A 45 0.29 -25.70 39.88
CA PRO A 45 -0.44 -26.94 39.58
C PRO A 45 -1.50 -26.75 38.47
N VAL A 46 -1.85 -27.84 37.79
CA VAL A 46 -2.88 -27.83 36.73
C VAL A 46 -4.19 -27.26 37.27
N GLY A 47 -4.75 -26.28 36.56
CA GLY A 47 -5.98 -25.59 36.96
C GLY A 47 -5.76 -24.32 37.81
N SER A 48 -4.50 -23.95 38.07
CA SER A 48 -4.18 -22.65 38.69
C SER A 48 -4.45 -21.46 37.74
N GLY A 49 -4.87 -20.33 38.33
CA GLY A 49 -5.29 -19.13 37.62
C GLY A 49 -4.34 -17.94 37.78
N GLY A 50 -4.84 -16.75 37.47
CA GLY A 50 -4.11 -15.48 37.66
C GLY A 50 -3.18 -15.08 36.51
N TRP A 51 -3.12 -15.85 35.43
CA TRP A 51 -2.38 -15.52 34.21
C TRP A 51 -3.36 -15.16 33.10
N GLY A 52 -3.07 -14.08 32.37
CA GLY A 52 -3.88 -13.65 31.25
C GLY A 52 -3.05 -12.96 30.19
N TYR A 53 -3.38 -13.24 28.95
CA TYR A 53 -2.83 -12.53 27.80
C TYR A 53 -3.31 -11.07 27.75
N VAL A 54 -2.40 -10.11 27.53
CA VAL A 54 -2.76 -8.69 27.38
C VAL A 54 -1.93 -8.03 26.28
N ASN A 55 -2.47 -6.96 25.71
CA ASN A 55 -1.70 -5.96 25.00
C ASN A 55 -1.30 -4.89 26.02
N ASP A 56 -0.02 -4.88 26.40
CA ASP A 56 0.58 -3.90 27.31
C ASP A 56 1.74 -3.25 26.55
N ASP A 57 1.42 -2.16 25.86
CA ASP A 57 2.18 -1.47 24.82
C ASP A 57 3.36 -0.62 25.33
N GLY A 58 3.90 -0.94 26.50
CA GLY A 58 4.82 -0.10 27.24
C GLY A 58 6.33 -0.38 27.11
N VAL A 59 6.87 -0.80 25.97
CA VAL A 59 8.34 -0.91 25.77
C VAL A 59 8.82 0.01 24.67
N LEU A 60 9.60 1.02 25.06
CA LEU A 60 10.44 1.84 24.18
C LEU A 60 11.30 1.02 23.22
N GLY A 61 11.45 1.54 22.01
CA GLY A 61 12.08 0.89 20.87
C GLY A 61 13.49 0.35 21.10
N VAL A 62 13.62 -0.97 20.94
CA VAL A 62 14.55 -1.55 19.95
C VAL A 62 13.97 -2.82 19.29
N ASP A 63 12.88 -3.41 19.78
CA ASP A 63 12.10 -4.41 19.05
C ASP A 63 10.59 -4.23 19.36
N GLU A 64 9.76 -4.24 18.31
CA GLU A 64 8.29 -4.25 18.42
C GLU A 64 7.83 -5.48 19.21
N LEU A 65 6.83 -5.41 20.10
CA LEU A 65 5.80 -6.44 20.19
C LEU A 65 4.51 -5.95 20.90
N PRO A 66 3.32 -6.20 20.33
CA PRO A 66 2.01 -5.83 20.90
C PRO A 66 1.41 -6.82 21.92
N ASN A 67 2.18 -7.75 22.51
CA ASN A 67 1.63 -8.95 23.16
C ASN A 67 2.47 -9.41 24.38
N ALA A 68 1.90 -9.45 25.58
CA ALA A 68 2.55 -9.94 26.81
C ALA A 68 1.63 -10.84 27.65
N VAL A 69 2.18 -11.58 28.61
CA VAL A 69 1.37 -12.24 29.65
C VAL A 69 1.47 -11.46 30.96
N VAL A 70 0.31 -11.14 31.54
CA VAL A 70 0.19 -10.50 32.84
C VAL A 70 -0.25 -11.49 33.90
N PHE A 71 0.43 -11.44 35.04
CA PHE A 71 0.01 -12.08 36.26
C PHE A 71 -0.77 -11.11 37.14
N THR A 72 -1.85 -11.58 37.77
CA THR A 72 -2.59 -10.87 38.81
C THR A 72 -2.68 -11.73 40.07
N ALA A 73 -2.21 -11.21 41.20
CA ALA A 73 -2.20 -11.94 42.48
C ALA A 73 -3.63 -12.25 42.99
N GLY A 74 -3.88 -13.47 43.48
CA GLY A 74 -5.18 -13.91 44.02
C GLY A 74 -5.22 -15.38 44.47
N PRO A 75 -6.32 -15.86 45.08
CA PRO A 75 -6.46 -17.26 45.47
C PRO A 75 -6.40 -18.20 44.25
N GLY A 76 -5.60 -19.27 44.34
CA GLY A 76 -5.43 -20.24 43.24
C GLY A 76 -4.41 -19.84 42.17
N THR A 77 -3.59 -18.80 42.41
CA THR A 77 -2.47 -18.46 41.53
C THR A 77 -1.36 -19.51 41.56
N GLY A 78 -0.93 -19.95 40.37
CA GLY A 78 0.18 -20.88 40.19
C GLY A 78 1.27 -20.32 39.28
N GLN A 79 2.09 -21.20 38.74
CA GLN A 79 3.19 -20.88 37.82
C GLN A 79 2.82 -21.29 36.39
N LEU A 80 3.49 -20.71 35.38
CA LEU A 80 3.45 -21.27 34.03
C LEU A 80 4.72 -22.04 33.77
N VAL A 81 4.59 -23.22 33.19
CA VAL A 81 5.72 -24.07 32.84
C VAL A 81 5.67 -24.51 31.39
N GLN A 82 6.84 -24.64 30.79
CA GLN A 82 7.03 -25.25 29.48
C GLN A 82 8.26 -26.17 29.53
N LYS A 83 8.09 -27.42 29.10
CA LYS A 83 9.19 -28.37 28.96
C LYS A 83 9.85 -28.18 27.60
N ILE A 84 11.17 -28.03 27.60
CA ILE A 84 11.97 -27.81 26.40
C ILE A 84 13.05 -28.88 26.27
N ALA A 85 13.25 -29.40 25.06
CA ALA A 85 14.34 -30.33 24.77
C ALA A 85 15.65 -29.56 24.56
N CYS A 86 16.74 -29.99 25.19
CA CYS A 86 18.06 -29.36 25.07
C CYS A 86 19.16 -30.37 24.75
N GLN A 87 20.29 -29.89 24.24
CA GLN A 87 21.49 -30.71 24.10
C GLN A 87 22.26 -30.74 25.43
N PRO A 88 22.82 -31.90 25.83
CA PRO A 88 23.67 -31.97 27.01
C PRO A 88 25.00 -31.23 26.77
N ASP A 89 25.63 -30.81 27.86
CA ASP A 89 26.92 -30.14 27.95
C ASP A 89 27.04 -28.94 26.98
N THR A 90 25.96 -28.18 26.85
CA THR A 90 25.84 -27.04 25.94
C THR A 90 25.54 -25.76 26.72
N ASP A 91 26.22 -24.67 26.36
CA ASP A 91 25.96 -23.35 26.91
C ASP A 91 24.78 -22.69 26.21
N TYR A 92 23.85 -22.18 27.01
CA TYR A 92 22.64 -21.48 26.58
C TYR A 92 22.57 -20.08 27.21
N VAL A 93 21.73 -19.23 26.64
CA VAL A 93 21.34 -17.92 27.18
C VAL A 93 19.84 -17.94 27.40
N LEU A 94 19.41 -17.75 28.65
CA LEU A 94 18.03 -17.42 28.98
C LEU A 94 17.84 -15.92 28.79
N ARG A 95 16.80 -15.50 28.07
CA ARG A 95 16.37 -14.09 27.99
C ARG A 95 14.89 -13.96 28.36
N ALA A 96 14.53 -12.83 28.97
CA ALA A 96 13.15 -12.44 29.20
C ALA A 96 13.05 -10.93 29.42
N SER A 97 11.94 -10.35 28.99
CA SER A 97 11.52 -9.00 29.38
C SER A 97 10.56 -9.09 30.56
N LEU A 98 10.81 -8.33 31.62
CA LEU A 98 10.07 -8.40 32.88
C LEU A 98 9.62 -7.01 33.32
N LYS A 99 8.36 -6.89 33.77
CA LYS A 99 7.76 -5.66 34.33
C LYS A 99 7.24 -5.93 35.74
N ALA A 100 7.86 -5.32 36.74
CA ALA A 100 7.33 -5.32 38.09
C ALA A 100 6.21 -4.27 38.20
N ASN A 101 5.03 -4.60 38.74
CA ASN A 101 3.91 -3.65 38.86
C ASN A 101 2.99 -3.96 40.05
N GLY A 102 3.52 -3.79 41.27
CA GLY A 102 2.94 -4.30 42.51
C GLY A 102 3.41 -5.73 42.82
N CYS A 103 3.52 -6.62 41.84
CA CYS A 103 4.21 -7.91 41.96
C CYS A 103 5.59 -7.88 41.27
N VAL A 104 6.50 -8.78 41.68
CA VAL A 104 7.84 -8.92 41.08
C VAL A 104 7.94 -10.24 40.31
N PRO A 105 7.93 -10.25 38.97
CA PRO A 105 7.94 -11.47 38.18
C PRO A 105 9.33 -12.12 38.17
N LYS A 106 9.38 -13.43 37.92
CA LYS A 106 10.63 -14.20 37.80
C LYS A 106 10.50 -15.29 36.74
N VAL A 107 11.58 -15.49 35.98
CA VAL A 107 11.71 -16.54 34.96
C VAL A 107 12.91 -17.41 35.29
N GLU A 108 12.71 -18.72 35.31
CA GLU A 108 13.75 -19.70 35.64
C GLU A 108 13.86 -20.79 34.59
N VAL A 109 15.06 -21.32 34.43
CA VAL A 109 15.31 -22.59 33.74
C VAL A 109 15.73 -23.61 34.78
N ILE A 110 15.06 -24.76 34.80
CA ILE A 110 15.19 -25.79 35.83
C ILE A 110 15.60 -27.11 35.17
N SER A 111 16.57 -27.81 35.76
CA SER A 111 16.95 -29.16 35.34
C SER A 111 15.94 -30.23 35.77
N ALA A 112 16.09 -31.44 35.23
CA ALA A 112 15.18 -32.56 35.52
C ALA A 112 15.15 -32.98 37.01
N ASP A 113 16.21 -32.68 37.76
CA ASP A 113 16.31 -32.91 39.21
C ASP A 113 15.78 -31.72 40.07
N GLY A 114 15.19 -30.70 39.44
CA GLY A 114 14.55 -29.58 40.11
C GLY A 114 15.49 -28.41 40.48
N LYS A 115 16.76 -28.45 40.07
CA LYS A 115 17.72 -27.37 40.33
C LYS A 115 17.56 -26.21 39.33
N ALA A 116 17.52 -24.97 39.82
CA ALA A 116 17.54 -23.79 38.93
C ALA A 116 18.94 -23.61 38.31
N LEU A 117 19.01 -23.67 36.98
CA LEU A 117 20.23 -23.46 36.20
C LEU A 117 20.41 -21.98 35.82
N ALA A 118 19.30 -21.25 35.59
CA ALA A 118 19.28 -19.83 35.33
C ALA A 118 18.05 -19.19 35.97
N SER A 119 18.17 -17.92 36.37
CA SER A 119 17.09 -17.15 36.97
C SER A 119 17.22 -15.67 36.62
N LEU A 120 16.11 -15.07 36.20
CA LEU A 120 15.91 -13.65 35.93
C LEU A 120 14.73 -13.15 36.76
N SER A 121 14.89 -12.05 37.50
CA SER A 121 13.83 -11.45 38.31
C SER A 121 13.61 -10.01 37.88
N GLY A 122 12.35 -9.56 37.91
CA GLY A 122 11.99 -8.17 37.66
C GLY A 122 12.57 -7.22 38.71
N ASP A 123 12.66 -5.95 38.34
CA ASP A 123 13.25 -4.91 39.19
C ASP A 123 12.28 -4.50 40.30
N ALA A 124 12.59 -4.85 41.56
CA ALA A 124 11.69 -4.60 42.69
C ALA A 124 11.61 -3.12 43.07
N ASP A 125 12.61 -2.32 42.70
CA ASP A 125 12.71 -0.91 43.06
C ASP A 125 12.08 0.01 41.99
N ARG A 126 11.74 -0.53 40.82
CA ARG A 126 11.25 0.24 39.66
C ARG A 126 9.99 -0.39 39.07
N HIS A 127 8.84 0.03 39.59
CA HIS A 127 7.53 -0.44 39.14
C HIS A 127 7.04 0.27 37.87
N GLY A 128 6.28 -0.44 37.04
CA GLY A 128 5.58 0.12 35.88
C GLY A 128 6.37 0.13 34.56
N PHE A 129 7.63 -0.32 34.56
CA PHE A 129 8.50 -0.32 33.37
C PHE A 129 8.95 -1.74 33.00
N TRP A 130 9.08 -2.01 31.70
CA TRP A 130 9.67 -3.24 31.19
C TRP A 130 11.20 -3.15 31.15
N LYS A 131 11.87 -4.24 31.48
CA LYS A 131 13.32 -4.36 31.39
C LYS A 131 13.71 -5.70 30.79
N HIS A 132 14.64 -5.68 29.84
CA HIS A 132 15.18 -6.90 29.26
C HIS A 132 16.30 -7.46 30.13
N PHE A 133 16.30 -8.76 30.32
CA PHE A 133 17.28 -9.49 31.09
C PHE A 133 17.80 -10.67 30.29
N ASP A 134 19.09 -10.96 30.41
CA ASP A 134 19.70 -12.17 29.90
C ASP A 134 20.64 -12.81 30.93
N ARG A 135 20.80 -14.14 30.85
CA ARG A 135 21.73 -14.89 31.70
C ARG A 135 22.20 -16.17 31.01
N LYS A 136 23.52 -16.33 30.93
CA LYS A 136 24.17 -17.56 30.47
C LYS A 136 24.03 -18.69 31.49
N PHE A 137 23.85 -19.91 31.02
CA PHE A 137 23.88 -21.13 31.83
C PHE A 137 24.30 -22.34 31.00
N ALA A 138 24.84 -23.37 31.66
CA ALA A 138 25.16 -24.65 31.03
C ALA A 138 24.04 -25.67 31.28
N SER A 139 23.62 -26.41 30.25
CA SER A 139 22.63 -27.49 30.40
C SER A 139 23.14 -28.66 31.24
N GLY A 140 24.47 -28.82 31.36
CA GLY A 140 25.09 -30.01 31.97
C GLY A 140 24.59 -31.28 31.28
N LYS A 141 24.47 -32.41 32.00
CA LYS A 141 24.01 -33.67 31.39
C LYS A 141 22.50 -33.73 31.06
N ASN A 142 21.75 -32.62 31.22
CA ASN A 142 20.31 -32.59 30.96
C ASN A 142 20.01 -32.69 29.46
N ARG A 143 18.91 -33.38 29.13
CA ARG A 143 18.34 -33.45 27.77
C ARG A 143 16.96 -32.81 27.66
N GLU A 144 16.35 -32.49 28.80
CA GLU A 144 15.09 -31.77 28.94
C GLU A 144 15.26 -30.77 30.09
N LEU A 145 14.73 -29.57 29.91
CA LEU A 145 14.69 -28.50 30.91
C LEU A 145 13.25 -28.02 31.06
N THR A 146 12.93 -27.43 32.21
CA THR A 146 11.65 -26.76 32.43
C THR A 146 11.86 -25.26 32.54
N VAL A 147 11.22 -24.48 31.68
CA VAL A 147 11.14 -23.03 31.81
C VAL A 147 9.93 -22.69 32.67
N ARG A 148 10.15 -21.92 33.74
CA ARG A 148 9.14 -21.61 34.75
C ARG A 148 8.96 -20.10 34.88
N LEU A 149 7.72 -19.64 34.73
CA LEU A 149 7.30 -18.27 34.95
C LEU A 149 6.59 -18.18 36.30
N THR A 150 7.09 -17.30 37.16
CA THR A 150 6.51 -16.98 38.46
C THR A 150 6.04 -15.53 38.43
N GLY A 151 4.76 -15.31 38.65
CA GLY A 151 4.16 -13.98 38.54
C GLY A 151 4.54 -13.04 39.69
N SER A 152 4.79 -13.57 40.89
CA SER A 152 5.36 -12.79 41.97
C SER A 152 6.30 -13.64 42.83
N ILE A 153 7.49 -13.11 43.12
CA ILE A 153 8.37 -13.63 44.17
C ILE A 153 8.21 -12.88 45.50
N THR A 154 7.39 -11.83 45.52
CA THR A 154 7.03 -11.09 46.73
C THR A 154 5.60 -11.42 47.16
N ALA A 155 5.31 -11.29 48.45
CA ALA A 155 3.96 -11.46 49.00
C ALA A 155 3.01 -10.28 48.70
N ALA A 156 3.42 -9.35 47.83
CA ALA A 156 2.67 -8.16 47.49
C ALA A 156 1.51 -8.48 46.53
N ALA A 157 0.35 -7.86 46.79
CA ALA A 157 -0.79 -7.91 45.88
C ALA A 157 -0.58 -6.90 44.74
N GLY A 158 -0.81 -7.31 43.50
CA GLY A 158 -0.58 -6.46 42.33
C GLY A 158 -0.56 -7.25 41.03
N LYS A 159 0.05 -6.64 40.01
CA LYS A 159 0.25 -7.24 38.69
C LYS A 159 1.73 -7.34 38.34
N SER A 160 2.07 -8.16 37.36
CA SER A 160 3.39 -8.14 36.75
C SER A 160 3.30 -8.62 35.31
N GLY A 161 4.26 -8.22 34.48
CA GLY A 161 4.34 -8.61 33.07
C GLY A 161 5.57 -9.45 32.79
N ILE A 162 5.41 -10.46 31.91
CA ILE A 162 6.50 -11.25 31.34
C ILE A 162 6.32 -11.30 29.81
N ASP A 163 7.40 -11.09 29.07
CA ASP A 163 7.46 -11.20 27.60
C ASP A 163 8.86 -11.65 27.12
N GLN A 164 9.01 -11.95 25.83
CA GLN A 164 10.28 -12.31 25.17
C GLN A 164 11.07 -13.44 25.84
N VAL A 165 10.37 -14.44 26.34
CA VAL A 165 11.02 -15.58 26.99
C VAL A 165 11.70 -16.46 25.94
N SER A 166 13.02 -16.58 26.01
CA SER A 166 13.79 -17.40 25.07
C SER A 166 14.95 -18.14 25.74
N VAL A 167 15.27 -19.31 25.19
CA VAL A 167 16.45 -20.10 25.55
C VAL A 167 17.16 -20.47 24.24
N LEU A 168 18.34 -19.90 24.04
CA LEU A 168 19.11 -19.99 22.79
C LEU A 168 20.52 -20.53 23.06
N PRO A 169 21.12 -21.36 22.18
CA PRO A 169 22.53 -21.71 22.32
C PRO A 169 23.42 -20.46 22.31
N ALA A 170 24.44 -20.42 23.15
CA ALA A 170 25.29 -19.24 23.33
C ALA A 170 26.00 -18.80 22.03
N ALA A 171 26.32 -19.73 21.14
CA ALA A 171 26.89 -19.45 19.82
C ALA A 171 25.88 -18.79 18.85
N ALA A 172 24.61 -19.21 18.88
CA ALA A 172 23.53 -18.59 18.10
C ALA A 172 23.16 -17.21 18.65
N ALA A 173 23.18 -17.03 19.97
CA ALA A 173 23.00 -15.74 20.62
C ALA A 173 24.11 -14.73 20.23
N ALA A 174 25.35 -15.21 20.03
CA ALA A 174 26.48 -14.40 19.56
C ALA A 174 26.37 -14.00 18.08
N LEU A 175 25.83 -14.88 17.22
CA LEU A 175 25.56 -14.59 15.81
C LEU A 175 24.38 -13.61 15.62
N ALA A 176 23.35 -13.68 16.47
CA ALA A 176 22.26 -12.69 16.49
C ALA A 176 22.74 -11.29 16.92
N THR A 177 23.78 -11.21 17.75
CA THR A 177 24.46 -9.94 18.06
C THR A 177 25.53 -9.53 17.04
N ALA A 178 26.03 -10.46 16.22
CA ALA A 178 27.06 -10.18 15.21
C ALA A 178 26.50 -9.70 13.85
N GLY A 179 25.19 -9.85 13.62
CA GLY A 179 24.46 -9.25 12.48
C GLY A 179 24.01 -7.81 12.74
N VAL A 180 24.26 -7.27 13.94
CA VAL A 180 24.12 -5.85 14.26
C VAL A 180 25.51 -5.37 14.62
N GLU A 181 26.29 -4.99 13.61
CA GLU A 181 27.26 -3.94 13.86
C GLU A 181 26.40 -2.74 14.27
N ALA A 182 26.30 -2.50 15.59
CA ALA A 182 25.52 -1.40 16.11
C ALA A 182 26.09 -0.14 15.46
N ALA A 183 25.35 0.42 14.51
CA ALA A 183 25.65 1.72 13.94
C ALA A 183 26.00 2.64 15.11
N LYS A 184 27.16 3.31 15.02
CA LYS A 184 27.61 4.18 16.11
C LYS A 184 26.45 5.10 16.48
N PRO A 185 26.01 5.13 17.75
CA PRO A 185 24.93 6.02 18.15
C PRO A 185 25.36 7.45 17.80
N PHE A 186 24.45 8.22 17.20
CA PHE A 186 24.70 9.61 16.86
C PHE A 186 25.16 10.35 18.14
N VAL A 187 26.34 10.96 18.07
CA VAL A 187 26.88 11.76 19.17
C VAL A 187 26.58 13.21 18.87
N ALA A 188 25.80 13.85 19.75
CA ALA A 188 25.49 15.27 19.66
C ALA A 188 26.80 16.09 19.54
N PRO A 189 26.93 16.96 18.51
CA PRO A 189 28.15 17.74 18.29
C PRO A 189 28.33 18.89 19.29
N GLY A 190 27.31 19.20 20.08
CA GLY A 190 27.30 20.27 21.06
C GLY A 190 26.04 20.26 21.92
N GLU A 191 25.87 21.29 22.75
CA GLU A 191 24.68 21.51 23.57
C GLU A 191 23.41 21.67 22.71
N ASN A 192 22.28 21.10 23.16
CA ASN A 192 20.97 21.37 22.56
C ASN A 192 20.50 22.79 22.95
N ILE A 193 20.72 23.76 22.07
CA ILE A 193 20.34 25.16 22.26
C ILE A 193 18.86 25.44 21.98
N ALA A 194 18.11 24.46 21.47
CA ALA A 194 16.65 24.53 21.35
C ALA A 194 15.92 24.15 22.64
N LEU A 195 16.61 23.56 23.64
CA LEU A 195 15.99 23.08 24.87
C LEU A 195 15.19 24.20 25.58
N ASN A 196 13.90 23.94 25.84
CA ASN A 196 12.90 24.84 26.40
C ASN A 196 12.69 26.15 25.62
N LYS A 197 13.06 26.21 24.34
CA LYS A 197 12.85 27.38 23.49
C LYS A 197 11.46 27.39 22.88
N PRO A 198 10.83 28.57 22.76
CA PRO A 198 9.52 28.69 22.15
C PRO A 198 9.57 28.41 20.64
N TYR A 199 8.47 27.89 20.10
CA TYR A 199 8.29 27.68 18.67
C TYR A 199 6.86 27.96 18.22
N THR A 200 6.67 28.06 16.90
CA THR A 200 5.35 28.16 16.26
C THR A 200 5.13 27.00 15.30
N LEU A 201 3.85 26.60 15.15
CA LEU A 201 3.40 25.50 14.30
C LEU A 201 2.39 26.01 13.27
N SER A 202 2.58 25.66 11.99
CA SER A 202 1.63 26.00 10.93
C SER A 202 1.49 24.84 9.94
N PRO A 203 0.29 24.26 9.76
CA PRO A 203 -0.93 24.50 10.53
C PRO A 203 -0.79 24.03 11.99
N ALA A 204 -1.77 24.38 12.82
CA ALA A 204 -1.88 23.80 14.16
C ALA A 204 -2.02 22.26 14.07
N PRO A 205 -1.50 21.52 15.08
CA PRO A 205 -1.69 20.08 15.19
C PRO A 205 -3.17 19.70 15.08
N SER A 206 -3.46 18.60 14.38
CA SER A 206 -4.83 18.23 14.00
C SER A 206 -5.14 16.74 14.19
N TYR A 207 -4.17 15.94 14.67
CA TYR A 207 -4.37 14.52 14.87
C TYR A 207 -4.94 14.23 16.27
N GLY A 208 -6.26 14.03 16.34
CA GLY A 208 -7.03 14.07 17.59
C GLY A 208 -6.65 13.08 18.69
N LEU A 209 -5.87 12.02 18.42
CA LEU A 209 -5.42 11.10 19.47
C LEU A 209 -4.28 11.69 20.31
N CYS A 210 -3.33 12.41 19.67
CA CYS A 210 -2.18 12.96 20.37
C CYS A 210 -2.31 14.47 20.63
N THR A 211 -2.94 15.26 19.74
CA THR A 211 -3.12 16.72 19.91
C THR A 211 -3.63 17.11 21.30
N ASP A 212 -2.97 18.09 21.92
CA ASP A 212 -3.31 18.63 23.24
C ASP A 212 -2.74 20.06 23.47
N PRO A 213 -3.11 20.77 24.56
CA PRO A 213 -2.64 22.14 24.82
C PRO A 213 -1.13 22.34 24.98
N ASP A 214 -0.37 21.29 25.29
CA ASP A 214 1.08 21.27 25.50
C ASP A 214 1.86 21.00 24.21
N ASP A 215 1.18 20.76 23.08
CA ASP A 215 1.77 20.71 21.72
C ASP A 215 2.64 21.95 21.38
N LYS A 216 2.50 23.04 22.14
CA LYS A 216 3.27 24.29 22.00
C LYS A 216 4.59 24.32 22.78
N ILE A 217 4.87 23.30 23.61
CA ILE A 217 6.10 23.19 24.41
C ILE A 217 6.84 21.85 24.23
N GLN A 218 6.16 20.78 23.81
CA GLN A 218 6.70 19.42 23.75
C GLN A 218 7.91 19.24 22.82
N LEU A 219 7.89 19.78 21.59
CA LEU A 219 8.95 19.57 20.59
C LEU A 219 10.37 20.05 20.96
N THR A 220 10.53 20.73 22.09
CA THR A 220 11.82 21.25 22.56
C THR A 220 12.03 21.02 24.05
N ASP A 221 11.26 20.15 24.71
CA ASP A 221 11.34 19.94 26.15
C ASP A 221 12.42 18.91 26.56
N GLY A 222 13.02 18.21 25.59
CA GLY A 222 14.04 17.19 25.80
C GLY A 222 13.47 15.82 26.19
N ALA A 223 12.15 15.66 26.19
CA ALA A 223 11.48 14.39 26.42
C ALA A 223 11.25 13.66 25.11
N TYR A 224 11.41 12.34 25.16
CA TYR A 224 11.14 11.47 24.02
C TYR A 224 9.90 10.64 24.33
N THR A 225 9.06 10.42 23.32
CA THR A 225 7.85 9.64 23.48
C THR A 225 8.18 8.18 23.76
N GLU A 226 7.62 7.67 24.85
CA GLU A 226 7.60 6.25 25.16
C GLU A 226 6.29 5.60 24.69
N GLY A 227 6.37 4.52 23.91
CA GLY A 227 5.20 3.84 23.36
C GLY A 227 4.83 4.27 21.94
N TYR A 228 3.57 4.06 21.55
CA TYR A 228 3.13 4.22 20.16
C TYR A 228 2.81 5.68 19.81
N PHE A 229 3.79 6.36 19.20
CA PHE A 229 3.80 7.80 18.86
C PHE A 229 2.43 8.45 18.72
N TRP A 230 1.63 8.04 17.74
CA TRP A 230 0.38 8.73 17.41
C TRP A 230 -0.78 8.52 18.39
N THR A 231 -0.56 7.83 19.50
CA THR A 231 -1.54 7.72 20.60
C THR A 231 -1.09 8.41 21.88
N GLN A 232 0.15 8.90 21.92
CA GLN A 232 0.75 9.47 23.12
C GLN A 232 0.62 10.99 23.13
N LYS A 233 0.34 11.56 24.30
CA LYS A 233 0.26 13.01 24.49
C LYS A 233 1.63 13.70 24.41
N SER A 234 2.72 12.97 24.59
CA SER A 234 4.08 13.48 24.38
C SER A 234 4.49 13.61 22.90
N THR A 235 3.59 13.36 21.95
CA THR A 235 3.84 13.45 20.51
C THR A 235 2.94 14.50 19.88
N VAL A 236 3.53 15.44 19.13
CA VAL A 236 2.76 16.37 18.30
C VAL A 236 2.45 15.72 16.96
N GLY A 237 1.18 15.77 16.55
CA GLY A 237 0.69 15.08 15.35
C GLY A 237 -0.21 15.91 14.45
N TRP A 238 -0.02 15.75 13.14
CA TRP A 238 -0.81 16.39 12.10
C TRP A 238 -1.50 15.35 11.22
N MET A 239 -2.71 15.67 10.81
CA MET A 239 -3.45 15.02 9.73
C MET A 239 -3.67 16.02 8.60
N GLY A 240 -2.99 15.82 7.47
CA GLY A 240 -2.97 16.73 6.34
C GLY A 240 -2.10 17.97 6.55
N GLY A 241 -2.26 18.99 5.70
CA GLY A 241 -1.61 20.30 5.90
C GLY A 241 -0.17 20.44 5.41
N MET A 242 0.25 19.69 4.39
CA MET A 242 1.63 19.73 3.86
C MET A 242 1.93 21.04 3.08
N PRO A 243 3.08 21.71 3.34
CA PRO A 243 4.05 21.39 4.38
C PRO A 243 3.57 21.84 5.77
N VAL A 244 3.83 21.01 6.78
CA VAL A 244 3.87 21.48 8.17
C VAL A 244 5.12 22.35 8.33
N ILE A 245 5.03 23.42 9.09
CA ILE A 245 6.11 24.39 9.31
C ILE A 245 6.30 24.52 10.83
N VAL A 246 7.46 24.09 11.32
CA VAL A 246 7.88 24.29 12.71
C VAL A 246 8.96 25.36 12.74
N THR A 247 8.78 26.44 13.51
CA THR A 247 9.76 27.54 13.62
C THR A 247 10.16 27.76 15.07
N ILE A 248 11.40 27.46 15.41
CA ILE A 248 12.00 27.59 16.76
C ILE A 248 12.69 28.96 16.87
N ASP A 249 12.45 29.69 17.96
CA ASP A 249 13.19 30.93 18.31
C ASP A 249 14.21 30.65 19.41
N LEU A 250 15.49 30.62 19.06
CA LEU A 250 16.59 30.38 20.01
C LEU A 250 16.76 31.53 21.02
N GLY A 251 16.11 32.66 20.79
CA GLY A 251 16.11 33.87 21.63
C GLY A 251 17.19 34.88 21.23
N ARG A 252 18.28 34.42 20.62
CA ARG A 252 19.35 35.23 20.04
C ARG A 252 20.01 34.49 18.88
N GLU A 253 20.83 35.18 18.11
CA GLU A 253 21.64 34.54 17.06
C GLU A 253 22.68 33.61 17.70
N GLU A 254 22.70 32.35 17.26
CA GLU A 254 23.59 31.31 17.77
C GLU A 254 24.31 30.59 16.62
N PRO A 255 25.53 30.07 16.83
CA PRO A 255 26.18 29.18 15.88
C PRO A 255 25.51 27.80 15.92
N ILE A 256 25.28 27.18 14.77
CA ILE A 256 24.53 25.93 14.63
C ILE A 256 25.38 24.89 13.91
N SER A 257 25.63 23.76 14.57
CA SER A 257 26.40 22.61 14.02
C SER A 257 25.53 21.46 13.54
N GLY A 258 24.27 21.42 13.96
CA GLY A 258 23.41 20.31 13.66
C GLY A 258 21.97 20.54 14.09
N VAL A 259 21.10 19.69 13.56
CA VAL A 259 19.67 19.63 13.90
C VAL A 259 19.29 18.16 13.97
N SER A 260 18.30 17.82 14.79
CA SER A 260 17.66 16.51 14.77
C SER A 260 16.15 16.61 14.79
N TRP A 261 15.50 15.62 14.18
CA TRP A 261 14.06 15.40 14.14
C TRP A 261 13.79 13.94 14.51
N ASN A 262 13.09 13.72 15.62
CA ASN A 262 12.70 12.38 16.04
C ASN A 262 11.24 12.09 15.65
N THR A 263 11.00 10.93 15.06
CA THR A 263 9.69 10.56 14.49
C THR A 263 9.50 9.04 14.46
N ALA A 264 8.27 8.60 14.17
CA ALA A 264 7.95 7.19 13.96
C ALA A 264 7.08 6.99 12.71
N ALA A 265 7.28 5.88 12.02
CA ALA A 265 6.51 5.52 10.83
C ALA A 265 6.60 4.02 10.52
N GLY A 266 6.02 3.60 9.39
CA GLY A 266 6.17 2.27 8.80
C GLY A 266 4.93 1.37 8.85
N VAL A 267 3.86 1.81 9.52
CA VAL A 267 2.55 1.11 9.61
C VAL A 267 1.40 2.13 9.65
N SER A 268 0.15 1.65 9.54
CA SER A 268 -1.08 2.45 9.66
C SER A 268 -1.12 3.68 8.75
N ASP A 269 -0.63 3.54 7.51
CA ASP A 269 -0.51 4.61 6.51
C ASP A 269 0.38 5.80 6.92
N VAL A 270 1.19 5.65 7.97
CA VAL A 270 2.24 6.60 8.35
C VAL A 270 3.54 6.21 7.64
N SER A 271 3.92 6.97 6.61
CA SER A 271 5.19 6.77 5.88
C SER A 271 6.32 7.57 6.50
N TRP A 272 7.57 7.10 6.37
CA TRP A 272 8.75 7.91 6.71
C TRP A 272 8.76 9.24 5.95
N PRO A 273 9.26 10.35 6.53
CA PRO A 273 9.43 11.60 5.80
C PRO A 273 10.19 11.39 4.49
N ILE A 274 9.68 11.98 3.41
CA ILE A 274 10.34 12.01 2.11
C ILE A 274 11.24 13.25 1.94
N GLY A 275 11.12 14.21 2.85
CA GLY A 275 12.04 15.33 3.02
C GLY A 275 11.85 16.00 4.39
N LEU A 276 12.89 16.64 4.92
CA LEU A 276 12.90 17.43 6.16
C LEU A 276 13.76 18.67 5.93
N HIS A 277 13.19 19.71 5.33
CA HIS A 277 13.98 20.86 4.90
C HIS A 277 14.30 21.77 6.08
N VAL A 278 15.59 22.05 6.30
CA VAL A 278 16.07 22.90 7.39
C VAL A 278 16.44 24.28 6.84
N TYR A 279 15.88 25.33 7.45
CA TYR A 279 16.20 26.73 7.17
C TYR A 279 16.65 27.44 8.44
N VAL A 280 17.52 28.44 8.29
CA VAL A 280 17.92 29.33 9.38
C VAL A 280 17.72 30.78 8.99
N SER A 281 17.44 31.65 9.96
CA SER A 281 17.29 33.08 9.73
C SER A 281 17.73 33.89 10.95
N SER A 282 18.20 35.11 10.69
CA SER A 282 18.54 36.11 11.72
C SER A 282 17.52 37.25 11.83
N ASP A 283 16.49 37.28 10.98
CA ASP A 283 15.46 38.34 10.93
C ASP A 283 14.01 37.85 10.67
N LYS A 284 13.80 36.57 10.32
CA LYS A 284 12.54 35.95 9.83
C LYS A 284 12.06 36.40 8.45
N GLU A 285 12.85 37.23 7.77
CA GLU A 285 12.59 37.69 6.41
C GLU A 285 13.50 36.95 5.43
N ASN A 286 14.79 36.91 5.72
CA ASN A 286 15.80 36.22 4.93
C ASN A 286 16.10 34.84 5.52
N TRP A 287 15.72 33.79 4.79
CA TRP A 287 15.93 32.40 5.20
C TRP A 287 16.99 31.73 4.34
N PHE A 288 17.88 30.96 4.97
CA PHE A 288 18.95 30.24 4.30
C PHE A 288 18.73 28.74 4.43
N TYR A 289 18.55 28.05 3.31
CA TYR A 289 18.40 26.60 3.28
C TYR A 289 19.71 25.89 3.65
N GLN A 290 19.64 24.97 4.61
CA GLN A 290 20.79 24.23 5.15
C GLN A 290 20.83 22.76 4.70
N GLY A 291 19.81 22.32 3.97
CA GLY A 291 19.72 20.96 3.44
C GLY A 291 18.50 20.18 3.95
N ASP A 292 18.38 18.96 3.45
CA ASP A 292 17.33 18.02 3.81
C ASP A 292 17.84 17.05 4.87
N LEU A 293 17.26 17.07 6.06
CA LEU A 293 17.65 16.23 7.17
C LEU A 293 17.39 14.74 6.92
N THR A 294 16.49 14.37 5.99
CA THR A 294 16.35 12.98 5.55
C THR A 294 17.55 12.50 4.74
N VAL A 295 18.21 13.39 3.99
CA VAL A 295 19.42 13.11 3.21
C VAL A 295 20.67 13.21 4.09
N LEU A 296 20.74 14.25 4.93
CA LEU A 296 21.89 14.48 5.83
C LEU A 296 21.94 13.44 6.96
N GLY A 297 20.78 13.07 7.51
CA GLY A 297 20.66 12.20 8.68
C GLY A 297 20.60 10.70 8.38
N THR A 298 20.58 10.29 7.11
CA THR A 298 20.55 8.86 6.74
C THR A 298 21.82 8.33 6.06
N ARG A 299 22.88 9.15 6.01
CA ARG A 299 24.14 8.78 5.34
C ARG A 299 24.79 7.51 5.87
N GLU A 300 24.67 7.28 7.17
CA GLU A 300 25.23 6.11 7.87
C GLU A 300 24.17 5.05 8.21
N ARG A 301 22.88 5.43 8.26
CA ARG A 301 21.79 4.54 8.66
C ARG A 301 20.48 4.94 8.02
N MET A 302 19.76 3.98 7.43
CA MET A 302 18.41 4.19 6.91
C MET A 302 17.34 3.87 7.97
N PRO A 303 16.16 4.51 7.93
CA PRO A 303 15.02 4.09 8.74
C PRO A 303 14.59 2.66 8.41
N PRO A 304 14.02 1.91 9.37
CA PRO A 304 13.59 0.53 9.13
C PRO A 304 12.44 0.45 8.12
N GLU A 305 12.52 -0.50 7.19
CA GLU A 305 11.49 -0.70 6.17
C GLU A 305 10.42 -1.70 6.61
N GLY A 306 9.17 -1.42 6.22
CA GLY A 306 8.06 -2.40 6.24
C GLY A 306 7.48 -2.77 7.61
N LYS A 307 7.90 -2.11 8.68
CA LYS A 307 7.41 -2.30 10.05
C LYS A 307 7.43 -0.99 10.83
N TYR A 308 6.75 -0.94 11.98
CA TYR A 308 6.76 0.24 12.82
C TYR A 308 8.18 0.47 13.34
N GLY A 309 8.63 1.71 13.32
CA GLY A 309 9.90 2.08 13.92
C GLY A 309 9.89 3.53 14.35
N VAL A 310 10.77 3.82 15.31
CA VAL A 310 11.18 5.18 15.67
C VAL A 310 12.54 5.42 15.00
N PHE A 311 12.68 6.57 14.37
CA PHE A 311 13.93 6.98 13.73
C PHE A 311 14.22 8.44 14.01
N ARG A 312 15.48 8.68 14.34
CA ARG A 312 16.02 10.01 14.57
C ARG A 312 16.85 10.43 13.37
N TYR A 313 16.33 11.39 12.61
CA TYR A 313 17.11 12.06 11.58
C TYR A 313 17.98 13.11 12.27
N ALA A 314 19.31 12.97 12.21
CA ALA A 314 20.22 13.88 12.88
C ALA A 314 21.48 14.13 12.05
N THR A 315 21.98 15.36 12.06
CA THR A 315 23.23 15.72 11.40
C THR A 315 24.10 16.58 12.30
N ASN A 316 25.42 16.48 12.12
CA ASN A 316 26.44 17.33 12.75
C ASN A 316 27.32 18.06 11.72
N GLU A 317 26.87 18.11 10.46
CA GLU A 317 27.65 18.65 9.35
C GLU A 317 27.26 20.09 8.99
N LEU A 318 26.40 20.73 9.77
CA LEU A 318 26.05 22.13 9.51
C LEU A 318 27.19 23.04 10.00
N GLN A 319 27.40 24.11 9.26
CA GLN A 319 28.32 25.18 9.63
C GLN A 319 27.63 26.51 9.34
N THR A 320 26.70 26.89 10.21
CA THR A 320 25.83 28.04 9.99
C THR A 320 25.54 28.81 11.28
N LYS A 321 24.72 29.85 11.18
CA LYS A 321 24.22 30.66 12.29
C LYS A 321 22.78 31.09 12.04
N GLY A 322 22.07 31.40 13.12
CA GLY A 322 20.75 32.01 13.05
C GLY A 322 20.13 32.16 14.43
N ARG A 323 19.10 33.00 14.53
CA ARG A 323 18.22 33.06 15.70
C ARG A 323 17.02 32.13 15.56
N TRP A 324 16.51 32.00 14.34
CA TRP A 324 15.37 31.16 14.02
C TRP A 324 15.81 29.95 13.24
N VAL A 325 15.30 28.78 13.62
CA VAL A 325 15.46 27.52 12.88
C VAL A 325 14.06 27.08 12.47
N GLN A 326 13.88 26.80 11.18
CA GLN A 326 12.60 26.37 10.63
C GLN A 326 12.77 25.02 9.94
N ILE A 327 11.86 24.09 10.24
CA ILE A 327 11.86 22.73 9.68
C ILE A 327 10.52 22.46 8.99
N LEU A 328 10.59 22.04 7.73
CA LEU A 328 9.44 21.70 6.89
C LEU A 328 9.48 20.20 6.51
N PRO A 329 8.76 19.31 7.22
CA PRO A 329 8.60 17.92 6.80
C PRO A 329 7.75 17.80 5.54
N CYS A 330 8.30 17.11 4.53
CA CYS A 330 7.53 16.52 3.44
C CYS A 330 7.11 15.12 3.85
N GLN A 331 5.91 15.02 4.42
CA GLN A 331 5.33 13.76 4.88
C GLN A 331 3.80 13.92 4.87
N GLY A 332 3.09 12.88 4.43
CA GLY A 332 1.63 12.88 4.41
C GLY A 332 1.07 11.47 4.21
N PRO A 333 -0.17 11.18 4.66
CA PRO A 333 -1.13 12.14 5.22
C PRO A 333 -0.87 12.52 6.69
N TYR A 334 0.03 11.83 7.38
CA TYR A 334 0.34 12.07 8.79
C TYR A 334 1.77 12.55 8.99
N VAL A 335 1.97 13.45 9.95
CA VAL A 335 3.28 13.89 10.45
C VAL A 335 3.28 13.72 11.95
N PHE A 336 4.34 13.13 12.50
CA PHE A 336 4.51 12.97 13.95
C PHE A 336 5.91 13.38 14.36
N CYS A 337 6.03 14.11 15.47
CA CYS A 337 7.30 14.47 16.07
C CYS A 337 7.12 14.60 17.58
N ASP A 338 8.06 14.07 18.34
CA ASP A 338 8.13 14.22 19.79
C ASP A 338 9.22 15.21 20.21
N GLU A 339 10.38 15.21 19.55
CA GLU A 339 11.50 16.09 19.90
C GLU A 339 12.27 16.62 18.67
N ILE A 340 12.63 17.91 18.75
CA ILE A 340 13.50 18.63 17.82
C ILE A 340 14.66 19.25 18.61
N GLU A 341 15.88 18.83 18.29
CA GLU A 341 17.08 19.39 18.90
C GLU A 341 17.87 20.23 17.89
N VAL A 342 18.44 21.34 18.35
CA VAL A 342 19.37 22.19 17.58
C VAL A 342 20.69 22.24 18.34
N TYR A 343 21.78 21.87 17.69
CA TYR A 343 23.08 21.74 18.35
C TYR A 343 23.97 22.97 18.15
N ARG A 344 24.59 23.42 19.25
CA ARG A 344 25.52 24.55 19.23
C ARG A 344 26.75 24.27 18.38
N GLY A 345 27.13 25.23 17.56
CA GLY A 345 28.37 25.27 16.79
C GLY A 345 29.50 26.06 17.44
N GLN A 346 30.56 26.33 16.68
CA GLN A 346 31.67 27.16 17.15
C GLN A 346 31.31 28.65 17.05
N ASP A 347 31.63 29.45 18.08
CA ASP A 347 31.33 30.89 18.10
C ASP A 347 31.93 31.65 16.92
N ALA A 348 33.03 31.17 16.34
CA ALA A 348 33.64 31.75 15.13
C ALA A 348 32.69 31.80 13.93
N TRP A 349 31.65 30.95 13.89
CA TRP A 349 30.68 30.93 12.80
C TRP A 349 29.68 32.09 12.86
N LEU A 350 29.53 32.74 14.02
CA LEU A 350 28.74 33.98 14.13
C LEU A 350 29.28 35.10 13.23
N ALA A 351 30.58 35.07 12.92
CA ALA A 351 31.22 36.00 11.99
C ALA A 351 31.09 35.59 10.51
N GLN A 352 30.56 34.40 10.21
CA GLN A 352 30.39 33.87 8.86
C GLN A 352 28.98 34.18 8.32
N ALA A 353 28.78 34.03 7.01
CA ALA A 353 27.45 34.09 6.41
C ALA A 353 26.64 32.83 6.78
N ALA A 354 25.32 32.98 6.97
CA ALA A 354 24.43 31.85 7.30
C ALA A 354 24.20 30.88 6.11
N GLY A 355 24.46 31.34 4.88
CA GLY A 355 24.36 30.55 3.66
C GLY A 355 24.76 31.37 2.45
N SER A 356 24.72 30.76 1.27
CA SER A 356 25.10 31.40 0.01
C SER A 356 23.96 32.16 -0.68
N ALA A 357 22.70 31.74 -0.47
CA ALA A 357 21.51 32.36 -1.04
C ALA A 357 20.38 32.38 0.00
N SER A 358 19.63 33.48 0.05
CA SER A 358 18.43 33.61 0.88
C SER A 358 17.15 33.47 0.04
N THR A 359 16.08 33.03 0.71
CA THR A 359 14.71 33.08 0.20
C THR A 359 13.83 33.84 1.19
N GLU A 360 12.87 34.61 0.68
CA GLU A 360 11.84 35.26 1.49
C GLU A 360 10.70 34.28 1.84
N SER A 361 10.60 33.15 1.11
CA SER A 361 9.53 32.17 1.22
C SER A 361 10.08 30.74 1.29
N PRO A 362 10.41 30.25 2.50
CA PRO A 362 10.81 28.86 2.71
C PRO A 362 9.75 27.86 2.21
N LYS A 363 8.47 28.23 2.26
CA LYS A 363 7.37 27.40 1.78
C LYS A 363 7.39 27.22 0.26
N GLU A 364 7.64 28.28 -0.51
CA GLU A 364 7.77 28.17 -1.96
C GLU A 364 9.04 27.41 -2.34
N HIS A 365 10.16 27.78 -1.70
CA HIS A 365 11.44 27.09 -1.88
C HIS A 365 11.39 25.60 -1.49
N PHE A 366 10.55 25.22 -0.52
CA PHE A 366 10.33 23.81 -0.17
C PHE A 366 9.80 23.01 -1.35
N TRP A 367 8.80 23.54 -2.06
CA TRP A 367 8.22 22.85 -3.22
C TRP A 367 9.18 22.82 -4.41
N GLU A 368 10.03 23.84 -4.56
CA GLU A 368 11.08 23.86 -5.59
C GLU A 368 12.13 22.75 -5.36
N TYR A 369 12.62 22.60 -4.12
CA TYR A 369 13.66 21.63 -3.79
C TYR A 369 13.17 20.20 -3.54
N GLN A 370 11.86 20.01 -3.30
CA GLN A 370 11.27 18.69 -3.05
C GLN A 370 11.60 17.70 -4.17
N LEU A 371 11.59 18.17 -5.42
CA LEU A 371 11.92 17.35 -6.58
C LEU A 371 13.37 16.88 -6.52
N GLU A 372 14.32 17.79 -6.33
CA GLU A 372 15.76 17.48 -6.28
C GLU A 372 16.10 16.53 -5.12
N ASN A 373 15.53 16.77 -3.94
CA ASN A 373 15.72 15.91 -2.77
C ASN A 373 15.17 14.50 -3.00
N SER A 374 14.00 14.37 -3.63
CA SER A 374 13.41 13.06 -3.95
C SER A 374 14.28 12.27 -4.94
N ILE A 375 14.87 12.96 -5.93
CA ILE A 375 15.84 12.37 -6.85
C ILE A 375 17.07 11.88 -6.09
N VAL A 376 17.69 12.74 -5.27
CA VAL A 376 18.86 12.38 -4.45
C VAL A 376 18.55 11.16 -3.58
N LYS A 377 17.40 11.14 -2.91
CA LYS A 377 16.96 10.03 -2.05
C LYS A 377 16.83 8.71 -2.81
N ARG A 378 16.21 8.71 -4.00
CA ARG A 378 16.10 7.51 -4.85
C ARG A 378 17.47 6.98 -5.23
N LEU A 379 18.36 7.85 -5.73
CA LEU A 379 19.72 7.47 -6.11
C LEU A 379 20.53 6.94 -4.91
N GLN A 380 20.39 7.56 -3.74
CA GLN A 380 21.03 7.10 -2.50
C GLN A 380 20.53 5.70 -2.09
N SER A 381 19.22 5.47 -2.13
CA SER A 381 18.61 4.17 -1.82
C SER A 381 19.11 3.07 -2.76
N ASP A 382 19.17 3.32 -4.08
CA ASP A 382 19.70 2.35 -5.04
C ASP A 382 21.20 2.11 -4.87
N LEU A 383 21.99 3.14 -4.56
CA LEU A 383 23.41 2.98 -4.30
C LEU A 383 23.65 2.14 -3.05
N PHE A 384 22.88 2.35 -1.99
CA PHE A 384 22.94 1.56 -0.77
C PHE A 384 22.54 0.10 -1.01
N ALA A 385 21.47 -0.14 -1.78
CA ALA A 385 21.05 -1.49 -2.16
C ALA A 385 22.13 -2.20 -2.98
N ALA A 386 22.75 -1.52 -3.95
CA ALA A 386 23.85 -2.06 -4.74
C ALA A 386 25.09 -2.35 -3.88
N GLU A 387 25.46 -1.46 -2.96
CA GLU A 387 26.56 -1.66 -2.02
C GLU A 387 26.32 -2.89 -1.12
N THR A 388 25.09 -3.05 -0.63
CA THR A 388 24.69 -4.20 0.19
C THR A 388 24.81 -5.51 -0.59
N GLU A 389 24.28 -5.55 -1.81
CA GLU A 389 24.33 -6.72 -2.68
C GLU A 389 25.78 -7.11 -3.01
N LEU A 390 26.60 -6.15 -3.44
CA LEU A 390 28.02 -6.37 -3.72
C LEU A 390 28.79 -6.87 -2.50
N SER A 391 28.45 -6.37 -1.30
CA SER A 391 29.09 -6.81 -0.05
C SER A 391 28.77 -8.26 0.31
N GLY A 392 27.64 -8.78 -0.18
CA GLY A 392 27.24 -10.18 -0.01
C GLY A 392 27.98 -11.16 -0.93
N LEU A 393 28.66 -10.67 -1.98
CA LEU A 393 29.34 -11.53 -2.95
C LEU A 393 30.71 -12.05 -2.43
N PRO A 394 31.16 -13.25 -2.86
CA PRO A 394 32.50 -13.72 -2.56
C PRO A 394 33.57 -12.73 -3.00
N LYS A 395 34.60 -12.50 -2.17
CA LYS A 395 35.70 -11.56 -2.49
C LYS A 395 36.46 -11.90 -3.78
N THR A 396 36.38 -13.15 -4.23
CA THR A 396 36.99 -13.65 -5.47
C THR A 396 36.13 -13.40 -6.71
N THR A 397 34.95 -12.79 -6.57
CA THR A 397 34.04 -12.51 -7.69
C THR A 397 34.70 -11.56 -8.70
N PRO A 398 34.79 -11.94 -9.99
CA PRO A 398 35.33 -11.06 -11.03
C PRO A 398 34.60 -9.71 -11.08
N GLY A 399 35.35 -8.61 -11.24
CA GLY A 399 34.79 -7.26 -11.35
C GLY A 399 34.39 -6.61 -10.02
N LEU A 400 34.23 -7.37 -8.92
CA LEU A 400 33.79 -6.85 -7.62
C LEU A 400 34.67 -5.71 -7.10
N ALA A 401 36.00 -5.89 -7.11
CA ALA A 401 36.93 -4.86 -6.63
C ALA A 401 36.81 -3.54 -7.41
N SER A 402 36.57 -3.61 -8.72
CA SER A 402 36.38 -2.43 -9.56
C SER A 402 35.03 -1.76 -9.31
N ALA A 403 33.95 -2.53 -9.12
CA ALA A 403 32.64 -2.01 -8.78
C ALA A 403 32.64 -1.29 -7.41
N VAL A 404 33.23 -1.92 -6.37
CA VAL A 404 33.37 -1.32 -5.04
C VAL A 404 34.18 -0.01 -5.09
N ALA A 405 35.24 0.05 -5.89
CA ALA A 405 36.05 1.26 -6.05
C ALA A 405 35.29 2.44 -6.68
N ARG A 406 34.16 2.20 -7.38
CA ARG A 406 33.32 3.26 -7.97
C ARG A 406 32.37 3.92 -6.96
N ILE A 407 32.03 3.23 -5.85
CA ILE A 407 31.03 3.69 -4.87
C ILE A 407 31.36 5.08 -4.29
N PRO A 408 32.59 5.39 -3.84
CA PRO A 408 32.90 6.72 -3.30
C PRO A 408 32.71 7.86 -4.31
N ALA A 409 33.06 7.62 -5.58
CA ALA A 409 32.87 8.60 -6.64
C ALA A 409 31.39 8.83 -6.94
N LEU A 410 30.59 7.76 -7.02
CA LEU A 410 29.14 7.85 -7.21
C LEU A 410 28.49 8.61 -6.05
N ARG A 411 28.90 8.33 -4.80
CA ARG A 411 28.42 9.03 -3.60
C ARG A 411 28.76 10.53 -3.64
N ALA A 412 29.92 10.90 -4.17
CA ALA A 412 30.29 12.30 -4.37
C ALA A 412 29.42 12.98 -5.44
N SER A 413 29.11 12.30 -6.55
CA SER A 413 28.25 12.84 -7.61
C SER A 413 26.83 13.18 -7.15
N LEU A 414 26.30 12.51 -6.12
CA LEU A 414 24.99 12.82 -5.54
C LEU A 414 24.94 14.24 -4.93
N ARG A 415 26.08 14.82 -4.54
CA ARG A 415 26.18 16.18 -3.99
C ARG A 415 26.27 17.26 -5.07
N GLN A 416 26.38 16.86 -6.34
CA GLN A 416 26.64 17.75 -7.48
C GLN A 416 25.65 17.49 -8.62
N LEU A 417 24.44 17.01 -8.30
CA LEU A 417 23.41 16.84 -9.32
C LEU A 417 22.99 18.22 -9.89
N PRO A 418 22.78 18.33 -11.21
CA PRO A 418 22.29 19.55 -11.81
C PRO A 418 20.84 19.82 -11.36
N ALA A 419 20.47 21.10 -11.31
CA ALA A 419 19.09 21.51 -11.07
C ALA A 419 18.14 20.90 -12.11
N VAL A 420 16.93 20.56 -11.70
CA VAL A 420 15.95 19.85 -12.54
C VAL A 420 14.77 20.75 -12.85
N ASP A 421 14.44 20.88 -14.15
CA ASP A 421 13.23 21.55 -14.60
C ASP A 421 12.00 20.71 -14.25
N SER A 422 11.23 21.14 -13.25
CA SER A 422 10.05 20.45 -12.75
C SER A 422 8.94 20.30 -13.78
N ALA A 423 8.87 21.18 -14.79
CA ALA A 423 7.87 21.11 -15.86
C ALA A 423 8.20 20.03 -16.90
N ARG A 424 9.46 19.56 -16.95
CA ARG A 424 9.92 18.54 -17.90
C ARG A 424 10.30 17.22 -17.23
N PHE A 425 10.36 17.20 -15.91
CA PHE A 425 10.70 16.01 -15.17
C PHE A 425 9.58 14.97 -15.19
N ALA A 426 9.97 13.72 -15.38
CA ALA A 426 9.12 12.56 -15.11
C ALA A 426 9.91 11.58 -14.23
N ALA A 427 9.24 10.98 -13.25
CA ALA A 427 9.80 9.98 -12.35
C ALA A 427 9.98 8.61 -13.04
N ILE A 428 10.44 8.58 -14.29
CA ILE A 428 10.73 7.37 -15.06
C ILE A 428 12.18 6.98 -14.81
N LEU A 429 12.44 5.72 -14.46
CA LEU A 429 13.76 5.22 -14.12
C LEU A 429 14.51 4.67 -15.36
N PRO A 430 15.84 4.81 -15.44
CA PRO A 430 16.71 5.61 -14.56
C PRO A 430 16.45 7.11 -14.70
N LEU A 431 16.56 7.85 -13.60
CA LEU A 431 16.21 9.29 -13.55
C LEU A 431 17.21 10.19 -14.30
N ASN A 432 18.48 9.79 -14.33
CA ASN A 432 19.57 10.52 -14.97
C ASN A 432 20.80 9.60 -15.14
N ALA A 433 21.88 10.12 -15.72
CA ALA A 433 23.11 9.37 -15.97
C ALA A 433 23.80 8.85 -14.69
N VAL A 434 23.69 9.57 -13.57
CA VAL A 434 24.25 9.11 -12.28
C VAL A 434 23.46 7.89 -11.78
N HIS A 435 22.13 7.91 -11.93
CA HIS A 435 21.29 6.77 -11.61
C HIS A 435 21.64 5.56 -12.49
N GLU A 436 21.77 5.75 -13.81
CA GLU A 436 22.19 4.68 -14.72
C GLU A 436 23.56 4.09 -14.32
N ALA A 437 24.51 4.93 -13.90
CA ALA A 437 25.80 4.49 -13.41
C ALA A 437 25.72 3.69 -12.09
N ILE A 438 24.81 4.05 -11.18
CA ILE A 438 24.54 3.28 -9.94
C ILE A 438 23.96 1.90 -10.29
N LEU A 439 22.95 1.85 -11.14
CA LEU A 439 22.31 0.59 -11.54
C LEU A 439 23.29 -0.36 -12.25
N SER A 440 24.26 0.18 -13.00
CA SER A 440 25.31 -0.61 -13.65
C SER A 440 26.19 -1.44 -12.69
N LEU A 441 26.19 -1.12 -11.39
CA LEU A 441 26.89 -1.94 -10.39
C LEU A 441 26.31 -3.36 -10.31
N ASN A 442 25.01 -3.51 -10.61
CA ASN A 442 24.31 -4.79 -10.60
C ASN A 442 24.80 -5.77 -11.69
N THR A 443 25.54 -5.29 -12.69
CA THR A 443 26.19 -6.14 -13.70
C THR A 443 27.08 -7.20 -13.04
N VAL A 444 27.80 -6.85 -11.96
CA VAL A 444 28.67 -7.80 -11.24
C VAL A 444 27.85 -8.91 -10.59
N SER A 445 26.72 -8.56 -9.96
CA SER A 445 25.83 -9.54 -9.31
C SER A 445 25.17 -10.47 -10.34
N MET A 446 24.74 -9.95 -11.49
CA MET A 446 24.22 -10.77 -12.59
C MET A 446 25.28 -11.74 -13.14
N GLN A 447 26.52 -11.28 -13.32
CA GLN A 447 27.63 -12.12 -13.79
C GLN A 447 28.02 -13.17 -12.77
N ALA A 448 28.00 -12.83 -11.47
CA ALA A 448 28.21 -13.79 -10.39
C ALA A 448 27.13 -14.87 -10.35
N ALA A 449 25.90 -14.54 -10.73
CA ALA A 449 24.79 -15.48 -10.90
C ALA A 449 24.88 -16.32 -12.20
N GLY A 450 25.91 -16.13 -13.02
CA GLY A 450 26.18 -16.91 -14.23
C GLY A 450 25.66 -16.29 -15.53
N PHE A 451 25.04 -15.11 -15.48
CA PHE A 451 24.55 -14.42 -16.66
C PHE A 451 25.63 -13.51 -17.25
N THR A 452 26.17 -13.85 -18.42
CA THR A 452 27.28 -13.10 -19.05
C THR A 452 26.96 -12.53 -20.43
N GLN A 453 25.79 -12.85 -20.98
CA GLN A 453 25.29 -12.38 -22.28
C GLN A 453 23.82 -11.95 -22.14
N PRO A 454 23.33 -10.98 -22.93
CA PRO A 454 21.93 -10.60 -22.93
C PRO A 454 21.01 -11.79 -23.25
N PHE A 455 19.86 -11.84 -22.58
CA PHE A 455 18.91 -12.96 -22.73
C PHE A 455 17.48 -12.53 -22.46
N LEU A 456 16.53 -13.32 -22.98
CA LEU A 456 15.10 -13.18 -22.72
C LEU A 456 14.69 -14.13 -21.60
N TRP A 457 13.79 -13.68 -20.73
CA TRP A 457 13.19 -14.53 -19.70
C TRP A 457 11.77 -14.05 -19.36
N ARG A 458 11.11 -14.74 -18.43
CA ARG A 458 9.76 -14.39 -17.98
C ARG A 458 9.58 -14.54 -16.48
N ASN A 459 8.69 -13.72 -15.94
CA ASN A 459 8.00 -13.90 -14.67
C ASN A 459 6.49 -13.78 -14.90
N ASN A 460 5.68 -13.76 -13.84
CA ASN A 460 4.25 -13.52 -14.01
C ASN A 460 4.05 -12.08 -14.52
N ARG A 461 3.22 -11.88 -15.55
CA ARG A 461 2.97 -10.55 -16.17
C ARG A 461 2.53 -9.49 -15.17
N TRP A 462 1.89 -9.88 -14.08
CA TRP A 462 1.39 -8.97 -13.05
C TRP A 462 2.39 -8.64 -11.95
N ASP A 463 3.58 -9.25 -11.97
CA ASP A 463 4.62 -8.93 -10.99
C ASP A 463 5.17 -7.51 -11.20
N ASN A 464 5.53 -6.87 -10.09
CA ASN A 464 6.32 -5.64 -10.12
C ASN A 464 7.78 -6.00 -10.43
N LEU A 465 8.21 -5.79 -11.67
CA LEU A 465 9.58 -6.10 -12.08
C LEU A 465 10.54 -4.99 -11.64
N SER A 466 11.41 -5.28 -10.68
CA SER A 466 12.52 -4.38 -10.34
C SER A 466 13.53 -4.32 -11.49
N LEU A 467 14.08 -3.13 -11.74
CA LEU A 467 15.15 -2.90 -12.73
C LEU A 467 16.37 -3.77 -12.45
N THR A 468 16.72 -4.00 -11.19
CA THR A 468 17.91 -4.76 -10.77
C THR A 468 17.63 -6.24 -10.53
N THR A 469 16.44 -6.74 -10.89
CA THR A 469 16.07 -8.15 -10.70
C THR A 469 17.11 -9.07 -11.33
N ILE A 470 17.64 -9.99 -10.52
CA ILE A 470 18.46 -11.11 -10.98
C ILE A 470 17.52 -12.32 -11.10
N PRO A 471 17.27 -12.82 -12.32
CA PRO A 471 16.35 -13.95 -12.49
C PRO A 471 16.97 -15.26 -11.95
N PRO A 472 16.13 -16.24 -11.56
CA PRO A 472 16.62 -17.58 -11.24
C PRO A 472 17.36 -18.18 -12.43
N VAL A 473 18.42 -18.98 -12.20
CA VAL A 473 19.24 -19.58 -13.27
C VAL A 473 18.40 -20.36 -14.29
N ALA A 474 17.36 -21.07 -13.83
CA ALA A 474 16.44 -21.82 -14.70
C ALA A 474 15.59 -20.95 -15.63
N ALA A 475 15.53 -19.63 -15.41
CA ALA A 475 14.73 -18.70 -16.21
C ALA A 475 15.45 -18.21 -17.49
N ALA A 476 16.73 -18.55 -17.68
CA ALA A 476 17.51 -18.13 -18.85
C ALA A 476 16.93 -18.61 -20.19
N GLU A 477 16.13 -19.67 -20.18
CA GLU A 477 15.37 -20.13 -21.34
C GLU A 477 13.93 -19.60 -21.27
N ALA A 478 13.63 -18.55 -22.04
CA ALA A 478 12.27 -18.06 -22.17
C ALA A 478 11.39 -19.12 -22.83
N ALA A 479 10.45 -19.69 -22.06
CA ALA A 479 9.39 -20.54 -22.60
C ALA A 479 8.60 -19.81 -23.71
N PRO A 480 7.85 -20.51 -24.59
CA PRO A 480 6.96 -19.90 -25.56
C PRO A 480 5.87 -19.03 -24.90
N LEU A 481 5.63 -17.82 -25.42
CA LEU A 481 4.55 -16.94 -24.98
C LEU A 481 3.23 -17.50 -25.52
N LEU A 482 2.23 -17.72 -24.66
CA LEU A 482 0.93 -18.27 -25.05
C LEU A 482 -0.18 -17.36 -24.54
N VAL A 483 -1.01 -16.86 -25.45
CA VAL A 483 -2.21 -16.09 -25.14
C VAL A 483 -3.42 -16.84 -25.67
N GLU A 484 -4.34 -17.19 -24.77
CA GLU A 484 -5.60 -17.85 -25.11
C GLU A 484 -6.77 -16.92 -24.74
N MET A 485 -7.68 -16.69 -25.69
CA MET A 485 -8.73 -15.69 -25.56
C MET A 485 -9.90 -15.96 -26.51
N MET A 486 -11.00 -15.23 -26.31
CA MET A 486 -12.09 -15.08 -27.28
C MET A 486 -11.78 -13.97 -28.30
N ARG A 487 -12.46 -13.99 -29.45
CA ARG A 487 -12.43 -12.87 -30.40
C ARG A 487 -13.15 -11.66 -29.79
N GLY A 488 -12.60 -10.46 -29.92
CA GLY A 488 -13.21 -9.21 -29.42
C GLY A 488 -12.91 -8.83 -27.97
N GLU A 489 -12.18 -9.65 -27.20
CA GLU A 489 -11.66 -9.24 -25.88
C GLU A 489 -10.21 -8.77 -25.93
N VAL A 490 -9.64 -8.39 -24.79
CA VAL A 490 -8.25 -7.94 -24.66
C VAL A 490 -7.52 -8.87 -23.71
N ARG A 491 -6.34 -9.36 -24.10
CA ARG A 491 -5.42 -10.10 -23.23
C ARG A 491 -3.98 -9.77 -23.60
N GLY A 492 -3.06 -9.95 -22.65
CA GLY A 492 -1.65 -9.72 -22.91
C GLY A 492 -0.72 -10.69 -22.22
N GLU A 493 0.55 -10.63 -22.61
CA GLU A 493 1.64 -11.39 -22.01
C GLU A 493 2.92 -10.55 -22.00
N THR A 494 3.91 -10.95 -21.22
CA THR A 494 5.16 -10.21 -21.04
C THR A 494 6.39 -11.02 -21.40
N VAL A 495 7.42 -10.33 -21.85
CA VAL A 495 8.78 -10.86 -21.94
C VAL A 495 9.75 -9.84 -21.36
N ASN A 496 10.75 -10.34 -20.65
CA ASN A 496 11.79 -9.52 -20.03
C ASN A 496 13.08 -9.66 -20.80
N LEU A 497 13.82 -8.57 -20.92
CA LEU A 497 15.14 -8.50 -21.54
C LEU A 497 16.16 -8.04 -20.50
N CYS A 498 17.14 -8.90 -20.22
CA CYS A 498 18.23 -8.64 -19.27
C CYS A 498 19.51 -8.21 -20.00
N ASN A 499 20.22 -7.24 -19.43
CA ASN A 499 21.52 -6.81 -19.89
C ASN A 499 22.61 -7.00 -18.80
N PRO A 500 23.32 -8.14 -18.79
CA PRO A 500 24.43 -8.38 -17.87
C PRO A 500 25.78 -7.85 -18.39
N THR A 501 25.78 -6.96 -19.39
CA THR A 501 27.01 -6.38 -19.94
C THR A 501 27.35 -5.05 -19.27
N SER A 502 28.49 -4.46 -19.63
CA SER A 502 28.97 -3.18 -19.09
C SER A 502 28.30 -1.96 -19.70
N ASP A 503 27.74 -2.10 -20.90
CA ASP A 503 27.22 -1.00 -21.69
C ASP A 503 25.69 -1.10 -21.82
N ALA A 504 25.02 0.03 -21.93
CA ALA A 504 23.60 0.06 -22.26
C ALA A 504 23.38 -0.46 -23.69
N LEU A 505 22.28 -1.18 -23.89
CA LEU A 505 21.92 -1.77 -25.18
C LEU A 505 20.60 -1.20 -25.68
N ASP A 506 20.58 -0.73 -26.92
CA ASP A 506 19.39 -0.21 -27.59
C ASP A 506 18.84 -1.26 -28.56
N TYR A 507 17.76 -1.93 -28.14
CA TYR A 507 17.10 -2.98 -28.91
C TYR A 507 15.97 -2.44 -29.78
N THR A 508 15.79 -3.10 -30.94
CA THR A 508 14.54 -3.06 -31.70
C THR A 508 13.82 -4.39 -31.50
N ILE A 509 12.58 -4.33 -31.05
CA ILE A 509 11.73 -5.49 -30.77
C ILE A 509 10.63 -5.55 -31.82
N ALA A 510 10.48 -6.67 -32.50
CA ALA A 510 9.41 -6.89 -33.48
C ALA A 510 8.76 -8.26 -33.26
N VAL A 511 7.51 -8.41 -33.71
CA VAL A 511 6.82 -9.71 -33.72
C VAL A 511 6.35 -10.02 -35.12
N ASP A 512 6.94 -11.06 -35.71
CA ASP A 512 6.60 -11.53 -37.04
C ASP A 512 5.54 -12.66 -36.98
N GLY A 513 4.85 -12.90 -38.09
CA GLY A 513 4.01 -14.10 -38.30
C GLY A 513 2.52 -13.92 -37.99
N PHE A 514 2.13 -12.85 -37.29
CA PHE A 514 0.72 -12.57 -37.06
C PHE A 514 0.10 -11.75 -38.21
N PRO A 515 -1.11 -12.12 -38.68
CA PRO A 515 -1.88 -11.25 -39.58
C PRO A 515 -2.39 -10.00 -38.85
N ALA A 516 -2.65 -8.91 -39.58
CA ALA A 516 -3.10 -7.64 -39.01
C ALA A 516 -4.35 -7.76 -38.10
N GLY A 517 -5.26 -8.69 -38.41
CA GLY A 517 -6.44 -8.97 -37.58
C GLY A 517 -6.15 -9.49 -36.17
N ALA A 518 -4.90 -9.90 -35.87
CA ALA A 518 -4.47 -10.25 -34.51
C ALA A 518 -4.50 -9.04 -33.58
N ALA A 519 -4.42 -7.82 -34.13
CA ALA A 519 -4.44 -6.57 -33.38
C ALA A 519 -3.42 -6.56 -32.21
N LEU A 520 -2.22 -7.09 -32.47
CA LEU A 520 -1.11 -7.08 -31.52
C LEU A 520 -0.54 -5.66 -31.40
N ARG A 521 -0.39 -5.19 -30.17
CA ARG A 521 0.29 -3.95 -29.82
C ARG A 521 1.43 -4.25 -28.85
N LEU A 522 2.63 -3.80 -29.19
CA LEU A 522 3.78 -3.83 -28.28
C LEU A 522 3.80 -2.58 -27.41
N CYS A 523 4.03 -2.78 -26.12
CA CYS A 523 4.18 -1.72 -25.14
C CYS A 523 5.50 -1.89 -24.36
N GLU A 524 6.25 -0.81 -24.20
CA GLU A 524 7.32 -0.74 -23.20
C GLU A 524 6.68 -0.61 -21.82
N VAL A 525 7.10 -1.46 -20.87
CA VAL A 525 6.74 -1.29 -19.47
C VAL A 525 7.72 -0.30 -18.87
N LEU A 526 7.25 0.92 -18.62
CA LEU A 526 8.07 1.97 -18.04
C LEU A 526 8.21 1.72 -16.52
N PRO A 527 9.44 1.67 -16.00
CA PRO A 527 9.68 1.71 -14.57
C PRO A 527 9.51 3.16 -14.10
N THR A 528 8.57 3.39 -13.19
CA THR A 528 8.32 4.70 -12.60
C THR A 528 8.52 4.63 -11.10
N ASP A 529 9.04 5.69 -10.49
CA ASP A 529 9.00 5.84 -9.05
C ASP A 529 7.66 6.45 -8.60
N THR A 530 7.30 6.20 -7.35
CA THR A 530 6.07 6.71 -6.74
C THR A 530 6.38 7.83 -5.75
N LYS A 531 5.35 8.54 -5.29
CA LYS A 531 5.47 9.53 -4.22
C LYS A 531 6.09 8.94 -2.95
N GLN A 532 5.88 7.65 -2.69
CA GLN A 532 6.43 6.91 -1.56
C GLN A 532 7.89 6.47 -1.78
N SER A 533 8.52 6.85 -2.90
CA SER A 533 9.84 6.38 -3.33
C SER A 533 9.93 4.85 -3.50
N GLU A 534 8.80 4.20 -3.81
CA GLU A 534 8.73 2.79 -4.15
C GLU A 534 8.64 2.63 -5.69
N PRO A 535 9.68 2.06 -6.36
CA PRO A 535 9.67 1.82 -7.80
C PRO A 535 8.63 0.79 -8.24
N ILE A 536 7.95 1.07 -9.34
CA ILE A 536 6.97 0.17 -9.97
C ILE A 536 7.19 0.05 -11.48
N ALA A 537 6.92 -1.13 -12.04
CA ALA A 537 6.88 -1.37 -13.48
C ALA A 537 5.42 -1.56 -13.93
N ALA A 538 4.71 -0.45 -14.13
CA ALA A 538 3.26 -0.47 -14.33
C ALA A 538 2.76 0.25 -15.59
N ALA A 539 3.38 1.37 -15.99
CA ALA A 539 2.94 2.16 -17.13
C ALA A 539 3.24 1.44 -18.45
N LEU A 540 2.23 1.32 -19.32
CA LEU A 540 2.30 0.58 -20.59
C LEU A 540 2.37 1.56 -21.77
N LYS A 541 3.60 1.99 -22.13
CA LYS A 541 3.82 2.92 -23.24
C LYS A 541 3.71 2.17 -24.57
N PRO A 542 2.66 2.40 -25.40
CA PRO A 542 2.57 1.77 -26.71
C PRO A 542 3.71 2.24 -27.62
N THR A 543 4.10 1.41 -28.58
CA THR A 543 5.04 1.84 -29.62
C THR A 543 4.48 3.00 -30.45
N GLU A 544 5.36 3.93 -30.81
CA GLU A 544 5.10 5.07 -31.69
C GLU A 544 5.58 4.79 -33.13
N LEU A 545 6.23 3.65 -33.39
CA LEU A 545 6.74 3.31 -34.71
C LEU A 545 5.64 2.80 -35.63
N ALA A 546 5.63 3.30 -36.87
CA ALA A 546 4.62 2.98 -37.88
C ALA A 546 4.61 1.49 -38.29
N ASP A 547 5.74 0.79 -38.15
CA ASP A 547 5.85 -0.64 -38.46
C ASP A 547 5.42 -1.56 -37.30
N GLY A 548 5.03 -0.98 -36.15
CA GLY A 548 4.62 -1.73 -34.96
C GLY A 548 5.78 -2.34 -34.16
N SER A 549 7.03 -2.14 -34.58
CA SER A 549 8.21 -2.51 -33.77
C SER A 549 8.37 -1.56 -32.59
N LEU A 550 9.08 -1.97 -31.54
CA LEU A 550 9.32 -1.19 -30.32
C LEU A 550 10.82 -0.93 -30.14
N LYS A 551 11.21 0.32 -29.84
CA LYS A 551 12.56 0.63 -29.36
C LYS A 551 12.62 0.45 -27.85
N LEU A 552 13.63 -0.26 -27.37
CA LEU A 552 13.81 -0.53 -25.95
C LEU A 552 15.27 -0.35 -25.55
N ARG A 553 15.55 0.66 -24.72
CA ARG A 553 16.86 0.83 -24.09
C ARG A 553 16.93 0.01 -22.81
N VAL A 554 17.93 -0.86 -22.72
CA VAL A 554 18.20 -1.72 -21.56
C VAL A 554 19.55 -1.30 -20.96
N PRO A 555 19.56 -0.51 -19.87
CA PRO A 555 20.80 -0.11 -19.21
C PRO A 555 21.64 -1.29 -18.73
N ALA A 556 22.95 -1.06 -18.53
CA ALA A 556 23.84 -2.05 -17.95
C ALA A 556 23.33 -2.51 -16.57
N GLY A 557 23.39 -3.82 -16.31
CA GLY A 557 22.96 -4.42 -15.04
C GLY A 557 21.44 -4.39 -14.81
N CYS A 558 20.65 -4.04 -15.83
CA CYS A 558 19.20 -3.88 -15.70
C CYS A 558 18.41 -4.93 -16.48
N THR A 559 17.16 -5.10 -16.06
CA THR A 559 16.10 -5.83 -16.77
C THR A 559 15.00 -4.86 -17.17
N ARG A 560 14.54 -4.94 -18.43
CA ARG A 560 13.35 -4.21 -18.93
C ARG A 560 12.29 -5.18 -19.41
N GLN A 561 11.03 -4.76 -19.41
CA GLN A 561 9.89 -5.60 -19.79
C GLN A 561 9.14 -5.02 -20.99
N VAL A 562 8.73 -5.92 -21.88
CA VAL A 562 7.83 -5.64 -23.00
C VAL A 562 6.51 -6.34 -22.74
N TRP A 563 5.41 -5.59 -22.87
CA TRP A 563 4.05 -6.11 -22.78
C TRP A 563 3.46 -6.26 -24.19
N LEU A 564 3.04 -7.47 -24.52
CA LEU A 564 2.35 -7.82 -25.77
C LEU A 564 0.85 -7.79 -25.48
N SER A 565 0.09 -6.89 -26.12
CA SER A 565 -1.36 -6.76 -25.92
C SER A 565 -2.10 -7.13 -27.21
N PHE A 566 -2.88 -8.21 -27.19
CA PHE A 566 -3.82 -8.55 -28.25
C PHE A 566 -5.14 -7.84 -27.98
N ARG A 567 -5.45 -6.81 -28.77
CA ARG A 567 -6.55 -5.89 -28.48
C ARG A 567 -7.72 -6.11 -29.42
N ARG A 568 -8.76 -6.79 -28.93
CA ARG A 568 -10.01 -7.05 -29.66
C ARG A 568 -9.74 -7.65 -31.05
N PRO A 569 -9.01 -8.78 -31.14
CA PRO A 569 -8.68 -9.38 -32.43
C PRO A 569 -9.94 -9.72 -33.22
N THR A 570 -9.83 -9.67 -34.55
CA THR A 570 -10.94 -9.97 -35.49
C THR A 570 -10.76 -11.30 -36.21
N LEU A 571 -9.69 -12.04 -35.91
CA LEU A 571 -9.39 -13.33 -36.52
C LEU A 571 -10.43 -14.41 -36.16
N PRO A 572 -10.67 -15.37 -37.06
CA PRO A 572 -11.52 -16.52 -36.76
C PRO A 572 -10.95 -17.38 -35.63
N ASP A 573 -11.76 -18.31 -35.13
CA ASP A 573 -11.32 -19.30 -34.14
C ASP A 573 -10.14 -20.11 -34.73
N GLY A 574 -9.06 -20.26 -33.98
CA GLY A 574 -7.84 -20.91 -34.49
C GLY A 574 -6.61 -20.69 -33.62
N ALA A 575 -5.50 -21.32 -34.04
CA ALA A 575 -4.18 -21.13 -33.45
C ALA A 575 -3.27 -20.40 -34.45
N TYR A 576 -2.63 -19.34 -33.99
CA TYR A 576 -1.75 -18.48 -34.76
C TYR A 576 -0.38 -18.47 -34.13
N GLN A 577 0.66 -18.51 -34.96
CA GLN A 577 2.04 -18.56 -34.52
C GLN A 577 2.77 -17.30 -34.98
N GLY A 578 3.55 -16.73 -34.08
CA GLY A 578 4.42 -15.61 -34.31
C GLY A 578 5.77 -15.82 -33.64
N ARG A 579 6.70 -14.91 -33.90
CA ARG A 579 8.04 -14.93 -33.33
C ARG A 579 8.44 -13.51 -32.94
N LEU A 580 8.69 -13.31 -31.65
CA LEU A 580 9.30 -12.09 -31.16
C LEU A 580 10.80 -12.15 -31.43
N LYS A 581 11.35 -11.06 -31.95
CA LYS A 581 12.77 -10.86 -32.20
C LYS A 581 13.24 -9.59 -31.50
N ALA A 582 14.41 -9.66 -30.87
CA ALA A 582 15.09 -8.52 -30.28
C ALA A 582 16.49 -8.40 -30.90
N THR A 583 16.74 -7.29 -31.58
CA THR A 583 18.01 -7.02 -32.27
C THR A 583 18.67 -5.76 -31.72
N ALA A 584 19.96 -5.85 -31.38
CA ALA A 584 20.80 -4.72 -31.01
C ALA A 584 22.16 -4.81 -31.73
N VAL A 585 22.81 -3.66 -31.95
CA VAL A 585 24.10 -3.60 -32.65
C VAL A 585 25.16 -4.37 -31.85
N GLY A 586 25.91 -5.26 -32.52
CA GLY A 586 26.98 -6.03 -31.89
C GLY A 586 26.51 -7.15 -30.95
N GLN A 587 25.21 -7.41 -30.87
CA GLN A 587 24.63 -8.47 -30.05
C GLN A 587 23.96 -9.54 -30.94
N PRO A 588 23.90 -10.80 -30.49
CA PRO A 588 23.12 -11.82 -31.18
C PRO A 588 21.62 -11.48 -31.17
N GLU A 589 20.90 -11.87 -32.23
CA GLU A 589 19.43 -11.79 -32.25
C GLU A 589 18.87 -12.73 -31.17
N LEU A 590 18.03 -12.19 -30.30
CA LEU A 590 17.30 -12.97 -29.31
C LEU A 590 15.88 -13.22 -29.82
N THR A 591 15.38 -14.45 -29.64
CA THR A 591 14.05 -14.81 -30.14
C THR A 591 13.25 -15.60 -29.12
N VAL A 592 11.92 -15.44 -29.16
CA VAL A 592 10.98 -16.29 -28.41
C VAL A 592 9.71 -16.51 -29.25
N ALA A 593 9.18 -17.73 -29.21
CA ALA A 593 7.94 -18.06 -29.91
C ALA A 593 6.74 -17.39 -29.23
N VAL A 594 5.76 -16.96 -30.02
CA VAL A 594 4.50 -16.35 -29.55
C VAL A 594 3.34 -17.09 -30.18
N ALA A 595 2.42 -17.60 -29.37
CA ALA A 595 1.23 -18.31 -29.82
C ALA A 595 -0.02 -17.56 -29.35
N LEU A 596 -0.95 -17.35 -30.28
CA LEU A 596 -2.28 -16.81 -30.01
C LEU A 596 -3.32 -17.88 -30.34
N ARG A 597 -4.18 -18.23 -29.38
CA ARG A 597 -5.34 -19.10 -29.60
C ARG A 597 -6.62 -18.33 -29.39
N ILE A 598 -7.45 -18.30 -30.44
CA ILE A 598 -8.77 -17.66 -30.41
C ILE A 598 -9.83 -18.75 -30.39
N VAL A 599 -10.75 -18.68 -29.42
CA VAL A 599 -11.86 -19.64 -29.30
C VAL A 599 -13.14 -18.89 -28.94
N GLY A 600 -14.11 -18.86 -29.85
CA GLY A 600 -15.41 -18.20 -29.63
C GLY A 600 -15.38 -16.68 -29.77
N GLN A 601 -16.53 -16.07 -29.49
CA GLN A 601 -16.77 -14.64 -29.60
C GLN A 601 -17.10 -14.07 -28.21
N PHE A 602 -16.36 -13.04 -27.81
CA PHE A 602 -16.66 -12.27 -26.61
C PHE A 602 -17.82 -11.30 -26.89
N PRO A 603 -18.79 -11.12 -25.97
CA PRO A 603 -19.90 -10.20 -26.19
C PRO A 603 -19.43 -8.74 -26.28
N ALA A 604 -20.08 -7.95 -27.14
CA ALA A 604 -19.74 -6.54 -27.32
C ALA A 604 -20.05 -5.68 -26.08
N ALA A 605 -21.08 -6.06 -25.32
CA ALA A 605 -21.45 -5.44 -24.07
C ALA A 605 -21.37 -6.48 -22.94
N THR A 606 -20.77 -6.10 -21.82
CA THR A 606 -20.64 -6.94 -20.62
C THR A 606 -21.82 -6.72 -19.69
N THR A 607 -22.13 -7.68 -18.84
CA THR A 607 -23.28 -7.62 -17.93
C THR A 607 -23.01 -6.86 -16.64
N LEU A 608 -21.75 -6.83 -16.18
CA LEU A 608 -21.33 -6.10 -14.99
C LEU A 608 -21.35 -4.58 -15.22
N HIS A 609 -21.96 -3.83 -14.30
CA HIS A 609 -21.83 -2.38 -14.24
C HIS A 609 -20.45 -1.99 -13.70
N VAL A 610 -19.77 -1.08 -14.39
CA VAL A 610 -18.45 -0.58 -14.00
C VAL A 610 -18.51 0.94 -13.94
N GLY A 611 -18.06 1.47 -12.81
CA GLY A 611 -18.09 2.91 -12.59
C GLY A 611 -17.17 3.34 -11.47
N GLY A 612 -17.44 4.53 -10.97
CA GLY A 612 -16.56 5.25 -10.06
C GLY A 612 -16.63 6.74 -10.29
N TRP A 613 -16.08 7.53 -9.37
CA TRP A 613 -16.00 8.97 -9.59
C TRP A 613 -15.11 9.25 -10.80
N ASP A 614 -15.72 9.77 -11.85
CA ASP A 614 -15.06 10.04 -13.13
C ASP A 614 -14.41 11.43 -13.18
N TYR A 615 -14.86 12.35 -12.32
CA TYR A 615 -14.40 13.73 -12.21
C TYR A 615 -14.56 14.58 -13.48
N VAL A 616 -15.47 14.22 -14.39
CA VAL A 616 -15.62 14.90 -15.68
C VAL A 616 -16.68 16.01 -15.67
N ASN A 617 -17.67 15.98 -14.76
CA ASN A 617 -18.70 17.00 -14.70
C ASN A 617 -18.13 18.39 -14.32
N GLY A 618 -18.72 19.47 -14.85
CA GLY A 618 -18.21 20.83 -14.65
C GLY A 618 -16.88 21.09 -15.38
N GLY A 619 -16.71 20.52 -16.58
CA GLY A 619 -15.53 20.72 -17.43
C GLY A 619 -14.25 20.05 -16.92
N GLY A 620 -14.35 19.02 -16.08
CA GLY A 620 -13.18 18.32 -15.55
C GLY A 620 -12.42 19.09 -14.46
N GLY A 621 -13.03 20.08 -13.81
CA GLY A 621 -12.35 20.93 -12.82
C GLY A 621 -11.76 20.15 -11.62
N TYR A 622 -12.40 19.03 -11.24
CA TYR A 622 -11.91 18.15 -10.17
C TYR A 622 -10.81 17.19 -10.64
N TYR A 623 -10.82 16.82 -11.92
CA TYR A 623 -9.80 16.01 -12.57
C TYR A 623 -8.44 16.73 -12.68
N LYS A 624 -8.45 18.08 -12.71
CA LYS A 624 -7.24 18.95 -12.75
C LYS A 624 -6.33 18.74 -13.96
N ALA A 625 -6.78 17.98 -14.96
CA ALA A 625 -6.09 17.78 -16.24
C ALA A 625 -7.05 17.90 -17.45
N PRO A 626 -7.80 19.00 -17.61
CA PRO A 626 -8.85 19.07 -18.62
C PRO A 626 -8.37 18.90 -20.07
N GLY A 627 -7.07 19.11 -20.36
CA GLY A 627 -6.50 19.03 -21.71
C GLY A 627 -6.56 17.65 -22.36
N ASN A 628 -6.69 16.56 -21.59
CA ASN A 628 -6.80 15.19 -22.10
C ASN A 628 -8.16 14.53 -21.77
N LEU A 629 -9.20 15.33 -21.47
CA LEU A 629 -10.49 14.82 -21.01
C LEU A 629 -11.10 13.78 -21.97
N VAL A 630 -11.03 14.03 -23.29
CA VAL A 630 -11.54 13.10 -24.31
C VAL A 630 -10.83 11.75 -24.25
N ASP A 631 -9.50 11.75 -24.14
CA ASP A 631 -8.69 10.53 -24.05
C ASP A 631 -8.93 9.80 -22.73
N ASN A 632 -9.13 10.53 -21.63
CA ASN A 632 -9.47 9.97 -20.32
C ASN A 632 -10.81 9.24 -20.38
N MET A 633 -11.80 9.85 -21.03
CA MET A 633 -13.10 9.22 -21.25
C MET A 633 -13.03 8.01 -22.19
N ALA A 634 -12.20 8.08 -23.23
CA ALA A 634 -11.96 6.94 -24.12
C ALA A 634 -11.32 5.76 -23.35
N MET A 635 -10.35 6.03 -22.47
CA MET A 635 -9.74 5.04 -21.58
C MET A 635 -10.76 4.38 -20.66
N MET A 636 -11.62 5.17 -20.00
CA MET A 636 -12.66 4.63 -19.11
C MET A 636 -13.64 3.72 -19.88
N ARG A 637 -14.11 4.14 -21.06
CA ARG A 637 -14.97 3.31 -21.93
C ARG A 637 -14.27 2.03 -22.38
N ASP A 638 -12.99 2.12 -22.70
CA ASP A 638 -12.19 0.96 -23.12
C ASP A 638 -12.01 -0.08 -21.99
N MET A 639 -12.14 0.34 -20.74
CA MET A 639 -12.22 -0.51 -19.54
C MET A 639 -13.66 -0.89 -19.13
N TYR A 640 -14.64 -0.68 -20.02
CA TYR A 640 -16.06 -0.98 -19.82
C TYR A 640 -16.82 -0.09 -18.83
N VAL A 641 -16.32 1.11 -18.50
CA VAL A 641 -17.10 2.06 -17.69
C VAL A 641 -18.38 2.44 -18.42
N ASP A 642 -19.52 2.15 -17.78
CA ASP A 642 -20.87 2.33 -18.29
C ASP A 642 -21.82 2.98 -17.28
N SER A 643 -21.33 3.22 -16.06
CA SER A 643 -22.06 3.74 -14.91
C SER A 643 -21.24 4.89 -14.27
N PRO A 644 -21.03 5.99 -15.01
CA PRO A 644 -20.28 7.18 -14.54
C PRO A 644 -20.91 7.84 -13.32
N TRP A 645 -20.12 8.65 -12.61
CA TRP A 645 -20.53 9.35 -11.39
C TRP A 645 -20.27 10.86 -11.48
N ALA A 646 -21.34 11.62 -11.30
CA ALA A 646 -21.28 13.06 -11.10
C ALA A 646 -21.41 13.47 -9.64
N THR A 647 -20.91 14.66 -9.34
CA THR A 647 -21.19 15.35 -8.07
C THR A 647 -22.60 15.97 -8.07
N ASN A 648 -23.06 16.43 -6.91
CA ASN A 648 -24.33 17.15 -6.75
C ASN A 648 -24.49 18.41 -7.63
N ALA A 649 -23.42 18.87 -8.28
CA ALA A 649 -23.46 19.99 -9.22
C ALA A 649 -24.33 19.73 -10.45
N VAL A 650 -24.64 18.46 -10.78
CA VAL A 650 -25.56 18.12 -11.88
C VAL A 650 -27.03 18.07 -11.46
N MET A 651 -27.33 18.28 -10.17
CA MET A 651 -28.72 18.32 -9.70
C MET A 651 -29.48 19.51 -10.33
N PRO A 652 -30.76 19.35 -10.72
CA PRO A 652 -31.56 20.42 -11.31
C PRO A 652 -31.64 21.66 -10.41
N ARG A 653 -31.31 22.84 -10.95
CA ARG A 653 -31.23 24.08 -10.16
C ARG A 653 -32.50 24.91 -10.25
N GLY A 654 -32.64 25.86 -9.33
CA GLY A 654 -33.69 26.88 -9.37
C GLY A 654 -35.05 26.44 -8.84
N ALA A 655 -35.14 25.39 -8.03
CA ALA A 655 -36.41 24.93 -7.45
C ALA A 655 -37.04 25.99 -6.52
N VAL A 656 -38.34 26.26 -6.72
CA VAL A 656 -39.15 27.19 -5.92
C VAL A 656 -40.36 26.46 -5.35
N PHE A 657 -40.51 26.52 -4.03
CA PHE A 657 -41.56 25.83 -3.29
C PHE A 657 -42.52 26.83 -2.64
N ASP A 658 -43.81 26.49 -2.61
CA ASP A 658 -44.80 27.25 -1.86
C ASP A 658 -44.78 26.94 -0.34
N ALA A 659 -45.72 27.53 0.40
CA ALA A 659 -45.84 27.36 1.84
C ALA A 659 -46.09 25.89 2.24
N GLU A 660 -46.81 25.13 1.41
CA GLU A 660 -47.09 23.72 1.63
C GLU A 660 -45.97 22.78 1.12
N GLY A 661 -44.92 23.35 0.51
CA GLY A 661 -43.78 22.60 0.00
C GLY A 661 -43.98 22.04 -1.41
N ARG A 662 -45.00 22.48 -2.16
CA ARG A 662 -45.20 22.05 -3.55
C ARG A 662 -44.23 22.77 -4.47
N LEU A 663 -43.65 22.04 -5.42
CA LEU A 663 -42.78 22.63 -6.44
C LEU A 663 -43.63 23.42 -7.45
N THR A 664 -43.44 24.73 -7.51
CA THR A 664 -44.29 25.64 -8.32
C THR A 664 -43.73 25.95 -9.72
N ASN A 665 -42.49 25.57 -10.00
CA ASN A 665 -41.77 25.95 -11.23
C ASN A 665 -41.04 24.75 -11.87
N ALA A 666 -41.65 23.56 -11.83
CA ALA A 666 -41.05 22.34 -12.36
C ALA A 666 -40.61 22.45 -13.84
N ASP A 667 -41.33 23.23 -14.65
CA ASP A 667 -41.06 23.52 -16.06
C ASP A 667 -39.87 24.48 -16.29
N LYS A 668 -39.38 25.12 -15.22
CA LYS A 668 -38.30 26.12 -15.24
C LYS A 668 -37.06 25.67 -14.47
N LEU A 669 -37.01 24.42 -14.02
CA LEU A 669 -35.78 23.86 -13.45
C LEU A 669 -34.67 23.87 -14.50
N ASP A 670 -33.46 24.19 -14.07
CA ASP A 670 -32.27 24.24 -14.92
C ASP A 670 -31.53 22.90 -14.89
N PHE A 671 -31.49 22.22 -16.04
CA PHE A 671 -30.84 20.93 -16.25
C PHE A 671 -29.50 21.04 -17.02
N THR A 672 -28.98 22.25 -17.25
CA THR A 672 -27.80 22.47 -18.12
C THR A 672 -26.61 21.59 -17.73
N ASN A 673 -26.23 21.57 -16.45
CA ASN A 673 -25.10 20.76 -15.98
C ASN A 673 -25.35 19.25 -16.10
N TRP A 674 -26.61 18.82 -15.99
CA TRP A 674 -27.01 17.43 -16.20
C TRP A 674 -26.87 17.06 -17.67
N ASP A 675 -27.42 17.87 -18.57
CA ASP A 675 -27.39 17.62 -20.01
C ASP A 675 -25.95 17.57 -20.55
N GLU A 676 -25.09 18.52 -20.14
CA GLU A 676 -23.67 18.53 -20.51
C GLU A 676 -22.95 17.26 -20.07
N TRP A 677 -23.17 16.79 -18.84
CA TRP A 677 -22.53 15.57 -18.34
C TRP A 677 -23.10 14.30 -18.98
N VAL A 678 -24.41 14.25 -19.25
CA VAL A 678 -25.04 13.14 -19.97
C VAL A 678 -24.53 13.05 -21.40
N GLU A 679 -24.33 14.19 -22.08
CA GLU A 679 -23.76 14.24 -23.43
C GLU A 679 -22.34 13.66 -23.45
N LEU A 680 -21.50 14.04 -22.47
CA LEU A 680 -20.17 13.46 -22.31
C LEU A 680 -20.27 11.92 -22.23
N TRP A 681 -21.23 11.38 -21.49
CA TRP A 681 -21.44 9.94 -21.30
C TRP A 681 -22.58 9.34 -22.15
N SER A 682 -22.79 9.85 -23.37
CA SER A 682 -23.83 9.33 -24.25
C SER A 682 -23.70 7.81 -24.44
N GLY A 683 -24.80 7.10 -24.22
CA GLY A 683 -24.88 5.63 -24.30
C GLY A 683 -24.51 4.87 -23.02
N ALA A 684 -24.21 5.55 -21.91
CA ALA A 684 -24.05 4.90 -20.60
C ALA A 684 -25.35 4.20 -20.17
N ARG A 685 -25.21 3.07 -19.47
CA ARG A 685 -26.37 2.29 -19.01
C ARG A 685 -26.98 2.88 -17.74
N GLN A 686 -26.15 3.45 -16.88
CA GLN A 686 -26.54 4.13 -15.65
C GLN A 686 -25.90 5.51 -15.57
N TYR A 687 -26.52 6.42 -14.84
CA TYR A 687 -26.01 7.75 -14.53
C TYR A 687 -26.09 7.92 -13.01
N CYS A 688 -24.94 7.84 -12.35
CA CYS A 688 -24.86 7.88 -10.90
C CYS A 688 -24.59 9.31 -10.42
N VAL A 689 -25.29 9.76 -9.36
CA VAL A 689 -25.12 11.10 -8.79
C VAL A 689 -24.95 11.00 -7.29
N PHE A 690 -23.83 11.52 -6.77
CA PHE A 690 -23.67 11.77 -5.35
C PHE A 690 -24.34 13.08 -4.95
N MET A 691 -25.50 13.00 -4.29
CA MET A 691 -26.32 14.15 -3.92
C MET A 691 -25.75 14.94 -2.73
N SER A 692 -24.93 14.32 -1.89
CA SER A 692 -24.32 14.94 -0.70
C SER A 692 -25.35 15.60 0.22
N VAL A 693 -26.43 14.87 0.52
CA VAL A 693 -27.55 15.41 1.29
C VAL A 693 -27.19 15.61 2.77
N ARG A 694 -28.01 16.42 3.46
CA ARG A 694 -27.85 16.81 4.87
C ARG A 694 -29.19 16.71 5.60
N ASP A 695 -29.23 17.22 6.83
CA ASP A 695 -30.41 17.28 7.70
C ASP A 695 -31.51 18.25 7.22
N LYS A 696 -31.31 18.95 6.10
CA LYS A 696 -32.25 19.93 5.54
C LYS A 696 -32.29 19.89 4.00
N PHE A 697 -33.40 20.36 3.43
CA PHE A 697 -33.57 20.64 2.00
C PHE A 697 -34.21 22.01 1.79
N HIS A 698 -33.53 22.94 1.11
CA HIS A 698 -33.96 24.34 0.98
C HIS A 698 -34.39 24.97 2.34
N ASN A 699 -33.54 24.82 3.35
CA ASN A 699 -33.75 25.24 4.75
C ASN A 699 -34.89 24.54 5.51
N GLU A 700 -35.65 23.64 4.87
CA GLU A 700 -36.66 22.83 5.55
C GLU A 700 -35.98 21.64 6.27
N PRO A 701 -36.20 21.44 7.58
CA PRO A 701 -35.68 20.28 8.32
C PRO A 701 -36.21 18.95 7.79
N MET A 702 -35.35 17.94 7.75
CA MET A 702 -35.76 16.57 7.39
C MET A 702 -36.82 16.02 8.33
N GLY A 703 -37.70 15.16 7.80
CA GLY A 703 -38.75 14.49 8.58
C GLY A 703 -40.06 15.27 8.75
N THR A 704 -40.16 16.53 8.27
CA THR A 704 -41.43 17.25 8.23
C THR A 704 -42.28 16.82 7.03
N ALA A 705 -43.61 17.00 7.12
CA ALA A 705 -44.50 16.75 5.99
C ALA A 705 -44.17 17.66 4.78
N ARG A 706 -43.73 18.89 5.06
CA ARG A 706 -43.30 19.85 4.05
C ARG A 706 -42.02 19.40 3.36
N PHE A 707 -41.01 18.94 4.10
CA PHE A 707 -39.78 18.35 3.56
C PHE A 707 -40.11 17.17 2.63
N ASN A 708 -40.93 16.24 3.09
CA ASN A 708 -41.31 15.06 2.31
C ASN A 708 -41.97 15.46 0.98
N ARG A 709 -42.82 16.49 1.01
CA ARG A 709 -43.47 17.03 -0.20
C ARG A 709 -42.46 17.69 -1.15
N MET A 710 -41.55 18.51 -0.61
CA MET A 710 -40.53 19.21 -1.41
C MET A 710 -39.60 18.24 -2.13
N VAL A 711 -39.06 17.26 -1.40
CA VAL A 711 -38.18 16.23 -1.98
C VAL A 711 -38.94 15.37 -2.99
N GLY A 712 -40.16 14.93 -2.66
CA GLY A 712 -41.00 14.13 -3.55
C GLY A 712 -41.32 14.84 -4.88
N ASP A 713 -41.78 16.08 -4.82
CA ASP A 713 -42.11 16.87 -6.02
C ASP A 713 -40.84 17.18 -6.85
N TYR A 714 -39.71 17.47 -6.20
CA TYR A 714 -38.43 17.71 -6.87
C TYR A 714 -37.92 16.48 -7.62
N MET A 715 -37.87 15.31 -6.96
CA MET A 715 -37.43 14.07 -7.59
C MET A 715 -38.39 13.59 -8.68
N THR A 716 -39.70 13.85 -8.53
CA THR A 716 -40.69 13.58 -9.58
C THR A 716 -40.47 14.47 -10.81
N ALA A 717 -40.15 15.76 -10.62
CA ALA A 717 -39.83 16.66 -11.71
C ALA A 717 -38.59 16.20 -12.49
N TRP A 718 -37.54 15.75 -11.79
CA TRP A 718 -36.36 15.18 -12.44
C TRP A 718 -36.69 13.90 -13.21
N ALA A 719 -37.43 12.96 -12.61
CA ALA A 719 -37.84 11.74 -13.32
C ALA A 719 -38.71 12.02 -14.56
N ASN A 720 -39.57 13.03 -14.52
CA ASN A 720 -40.35 13.47 -15.68
C ASN A 720 -39.46 14.09 -16.76
N TYR A 721 -38.44 14.85 -16.37
CA TYR A 721 -37.44 15.36 -17.31
C TYR A 721 -36.68 14.22 -18.01
N LEU A 722 -36.23 13.21 -17.27
CA LEU A 722 -35.57 12.02 -17.83
C LEU A 722 -36.45 11.35 -18.90
N LYS A 723 -37.74 11.14 -18.61
CA LYS A 723 -38.69 10.58 -19.58
C LYS A 723 -38.83 11.46 -20.82
N LYS A 724 -38.89 12.79 -20.63
CA LYS A 724 -39.01 13.76 -21.72
C LYS A 724 -37.78 13.75 -22.64
N THR A 725 -36.60 13.46 -22.10
CA THR A 725 -35.33 13.35 -22.85
C THR A 725 -35.01 11.92 -23.31
N GLY A 726 -35.96 10.98 -23.17
CA GLY A 726 -35.83 9.61 -23.69
C GLY A 726 -35.12 8.63 -22.75
N MET A 727 -34.82 9.03 -21.52
CA MET A 727 -34.21 8.19 -20.49
C MET A 727 -35.27 7.55 -19.59
N GLN A 728 -34.95 6.41 -18.99
CA GLN A 728 -35.78 5.80 -17.96
C GLN A 728 -35.38 6.31 -16.57
N PRO A 729 -36.31 6.56 -15.64
CA PRO A 729 -35.98 7.00 -14.29
C PRO A 729 -35.01 6.08 -13.55
N ASN A 730 -35.09 4.77 -13.80
CA ASN A 730 -34.20 3.77 -13.18
C ASN A 730 -32.77 3.78 -13.74
N GLN A 731 -32.48 4.60 -14.76
CA GLN A 731 -31.11 4.89 -15.18
C GLN A 731 -30.44 5.92 -14.29
N LEU A 732 -31.20 6.67 -13.48
CA LEU A 732 -30.65 7.57 -12.47
C LEU A 732 -30.45 6.79 -11.17
N VAL A 733 -29.18 6.68 -10.77
CA VAL A 733 -28.76 6.09 -9.50
C VAL A 733 -28.35 7.24 -8.57
N VAL A 734 -28.91 7.31 -7.38
CA VAL A 734 -28.59 8.39 -6.42
C VAL A 734 -27.97 7.83 -5.15
N LEU A 735 -26.78 8.35 -4.81
CA LEU A 735 -26.14 8.19 -3.51
C LEU A 735 -26.50 9.41 -2.66
N LEU A 736 -27.18 9.18 -1.54
CA LEU A 736 -27.66 10.26 -0.69
C LEU A 736 -26.53 10.84 0.15
N LEU A 737 -25.85 9.98 0.89
CA LEU A 737 -24.73 10.30 1.77
C LEU A 737 -23.58 9.34 1.45
N ASP A 738 -22.32 9.76 1.62
CA ASP A 738 -21.15 8.93 1.29
C ASP A 738 -20.64 8.23 2.55
N GLU A 739 -20.49 6.90 2.48
CA GLU A 739 -19.88 6.07 3.52
C GLU A 739 -20.49 6.25 4.94
N PRO A 740 -21.79 5.99 5.16
CA PRO A 740 -22.40 6.06 6.48
C PRO A 740 -21.81 5.02 7.43
N ARG A 741 -21.60 5.44 8.69
CA ARG A 741 -20.92 4.66 9.74
C ARG A 741 -21.54 4.83 11.14
N ASN A 742 -22.64 5.55 11.26
CA ASN A 742 -23.34 5.76 12.52
C ASN A 742 -24.83 6.10 12.31
N HIS A 743 -25.62 5.97 13.38
CA HIS A 743 -27.08 6.15 13.32
C HIS A 743 -27.53 7.56 12.94
N GLU A 744 -26.69 8.58 13.15
CA GLU A 744 -27.04 9.96 12.74
C GLU A 744 -27.07 10.06 11.23
N GLN A 745 -26.06 9.50 10.55
CA GLN A 745 -25.99 9.43 9.10
C GLN A 745 -27.12 8.55 8.54
N ASP A 746 -27.38 7.40 9.16
CA ASP A 746 -28.51 6.53 8.75
C ASP A 746 -29.85 7.27 8.81
N ARG A 747 -30.09 8.09 9.84
CA ARG A 747 -31.33 8.87 9.97
C ARG A 747 -31.51 9.89 8.86
N ILE A 748 -30.42 10.48 8.36
CA ILE A 748 -30.45 11.38 7.19
C ILE A 748 -30.89 10.57 5.97
N ILE A 749 -30.24 9.45 5.70
CA ILE A 749 -30.55 8.57 4.55
C ILE A 749 -32.01 8.11 4.61
N ILE A 750 -32.46 7.62 5.77
CA ILE A 750 -33.83 7.14 5.99
C ILE A 750 -34.86 8.24 5.69
N ALA A 751 -34.65 9.47 6.18
CA ALA A 751 -35.59 10.57 5.98
C ALA A 751 -35.73 10.94 4.49
N TRP A 752 -34.60 11.05 3.78
CA TRP A 752 -34.58 11.32 2.35
C TRP A 752 -35.16 10.17 1.54
N ALA A 753 -34.73 8.94 1.80
CA ALA A 753 -35.22 7.76 1.10
C ALA A 753 -36.73 7.57 1.26
N LYS A 754 -37.29 7.79 2.46
CA LYS A 754 -38.75 7.76 2.69
C LYS A 754 -39.49 8.78 1.82
N ALA A 755 -39.00 10.01 1.76
CA ALA A 755 -39.63 11.05 0.94
C ALA A 755 -39.62 10.70 -0.55
N ILE A 756 -38.49 10.17 -1.05
CA ILE A 756 -38.34 9.73 -2.45
C ILE A 756 -39.25 8.54 -2.74
N ARG A 757 -39.24 7.50 -1.90
CA ARG A 757 -40.07 6.31 -2.05
C ARG A 757 -41.57 6.63 -2.02
N ALA A 758 -41.99 7.56 -1.16
CA ALA A 758 -43.38 7.99 -1.08
C ALA A 758 -43.90 8.64 -2.39
N ALA A 759 -43.03 9.35 -3.11
CA ALA A 759 -43.33 9.90 -4.42
C ALA A 759 -43.19 8.88 -5.57
N ASN A 760 -42.44 7.80 -5.34
CA ASN A 760 -42.16 6.72 -6.29
C ASN A 760 -41.74 7.19 -7.70
N PRO A 761 -40.68 8.01 -7.83
CA PRO A 761 -40.26 8.55 -9.12
C PRO A 761 -39.58 7.50 -10.03
N GLY A 762 -39.25 6.32 -9.50
CA GLY A 762 -38.68 5.18 -10.23
C GLY A 762 -37.15 5.18 -10.37
N MET A 763 -36.44 6.08 -9.66
CA MET A 763 -34.98 6.09 -9.57
C MET A 763 -34.44 5.04 -8.60
N VAL A 764 -33.16 4.71 -8.74
CA VAL A 764 -32.46 3.72 -7.91
C VAL A 764 -31.81 4.41 -6.72
N LEU A 765 -32.17 4.00 -5.50
CA LEU A 765 -31.51 4.43 -4.27
C LEU A 765 -30.30 3.54 -3.99
N PHE A 766 -29.12 4.15 -3.93
CA PHE A 766 -27.84 3.47 -3.73
C PHE A 766 -27.20 3.97 -2.43
N GLU A 767 -26.56 3.07 -1.69
CA GLU A 767 -25.81 3.43 -0.47
C GLU A 767 -24.60 2.50 -0.25
N ASP A 768 -23.51 3.05 0.30
CA ASP A 768 -22.23 2.36 0.51
C ASP A 768 -21.75 2.40 1.98
N PRO A 769 -22.50 1.78 2.92
CA PRO A 769 -22.18 1.81 4.34
C PRO A 769 -20.84 1.16 4.70
N ILE A 770 -20.10 1.80 5.60
CA ILE A 770 -18.76 1.36 6.07
C ILE A 770 -18.73 1.03 7.57
N TYR A 771 -19.85 0.56 8.13
CA TYR A 771 -19.89 0.02 9.49
C TYR A 771 -18.91 -1.14 9.66
N TYR A 772 -18.07 -1.10 10.71
CA TYR A 772 -17.21 -2.24 11.07
C TYR A 772 -18.01 -3.51 11.35
N LYS A 773 -19.19 -3.35 11.93
CA LYS A 773 -20.20 -4.38 12.15
C LYS A 773 -21.51 -3.92 11.48
N PRO A 774 -21.79 -4.37 10.26
CA PRO A 774 -22.96 -3.92 9.50
C PRO A 774 -24.29 -4.08 10.23
N GLU A 775 -24.41 -5.04 11.15
CA GLU A 775 -25.59 -5.26 11.99
C GLU A 775 -25.86 -4.15 13.01
N GLU A 776 -24.90 -3.27 13.27
CA GLU A 776 -25.09 -2.09 14.13
C GLU A 776 -25.80 -0.95 13.40
N GLY A 777 -25.81 -0.94 12.07
CA GLY A 777 -26.56 0.04 11.28
C GLY A 777 -28.07 -0.13 11.44
N LEU A 778 -28.82 0.96 11.27
CA LEU A 778 -30.28 0.91 11.37
C LEU A 778 -30.87 0.03 10.25
N PRO A 779 -31.61 -1.05 10.56
CA PRO A 779 -32.15 -1.96 9.54
C PRO A 779 -32.97 -1.25 8.45
N GLU A 780 -33.72 -0.22 8.85
CA GLU A 780 -34.55 0.58 7.95
C GLU A 780 -33.72 1.30 6.86
N MET A 781 -32.48 1.68 7.12
CA MET A 781 -31.60 2.27 6.09
C MET A 781 -31.36 1.27 4.96
N PHE A 782 -30.97 0.04 5.32
CA PHE A 782 -30.71 -1.02 4.34
C PHE A 782 -31.97 -1.47 3.59
N GLU A 783 -33.14 -1.44 4.24
CA GLU A 783 -34.43 -1.82 3.64
C GLU A 783 -34.93 -0.79 2.63
N LEU A 784 -34.58 0.49 2.82
CA LEU A 784 -35.02 1.57 1.94
C LEU A 784 -34.17 1.70 0.67
N CYS A 785 -32.95 1.14 0.63
CA CYS A 785 -32.05 1.19 -0.53
C CYS A 785 -32.34 0.06 -1.55
N ASP A 786 -32.23 0.37 -2.83
CA ASP A 786 -32.32 -0.61 -3.92
C ASP A 786 -30.99 -1.35 -4.12
N VAL A 787 -29.88 -0.60 -4.00
CA VAL A 787 -28.51 -1.10 -4.16
C VAL A 787 -27.73 -0.83 -2.89
N LEU A 788 -27.05 -1.86 -2.39
CA LEU A 788 -26.05 -1.74 -1.33
C LEU A 788 -24.68 -2.03 -1.91
N CYS A 789 -23.70 -1.19 -1.60
CA CYS A 789 -22.37 -1.28 -2.16
C CYS A 789 -21.29 -1.42 -1.08
N PRO A 790 -21.08 -2.62 -0.51
CA PRO A 790 -20.02 -2.83 0.47
C PRO A 790 -18.61 -2.57 -0.09
N GLN A 791 -17.74 -2.07 0.79
CA GLN A 791 -16.32 -1.87 0.51
C GLN A 791 -15.59 -3.21 0.43
N THR A 792 -14.95 -3.50 -0.70
CA THR A 792 -14.27 -4.78 -0.98
C THR A 792 -13.09 -5.06 -0.04
N PRO A 793 -12.22 -4.07 0.28
CA PRO A 793 -11.24 -4.21 1.35
C PRO A 793 -11.83 -4.65 2.70
N MET A 794 -12.99 -4.14 3.11
CA MET A 794 -13.65 -4.58 4.36
C MET A 794 -14.18 -6.01 4.25
N LEU A 795 -14.78 -6.38 3.11
CA LEU A 795 -15.18 -7.76 2.82
C LEU A 795 -14.02 -8.77 2.87
N LEU A 796 -12.79 -8.29 2.68
CA LEU A 796 -11.58 -9.11 2.78
C LEU A 796 -10.97 -9.09 4.18
N ALA A 797 -11.01 -7.95 4.87
CA ALA A 797 -10.36 -7.77 6.16
C ALA A 797 -11.18 -8.33 7.34
N TYR A 798 -12.50 -8.23 7.28
CA TYR A 798 -13.39 -8.71 8.34
C TYR A 798 -13.77 -10.18 8.16
N ASP A 799 -14.33 -10.76 9.23
CA ASP A 799 -14.71 -12.16 9.25
C ASP A 799 -15.94 -12.46 8.37
N GLU A 800 -16.25 -13.74 8.25
CA GLU A 800 -17.35 -14.23 7.41
C GLU A 800 -18.71 -13.61 7.77
N SER A 801 -18.92 -13.16 9.03
CA SER A 801 -20.19 -12.53 9.42
C SER A 801 -20.46 -11.24 8.64
N PHE A 802 -19.42 -10.47 8.32
CA PHE A 802 -19.52 -9.27 7.50
C PHE A 802 -20.05 -9.61 6.09
N LYS A 803 -19.46 -10.62 5.44
CA LYS A 803 -19.90 -11.11 4.12
C LYS A 803 -21.34 -11.65 4.19
N GLN A 804 -21.65 -12.46 5.20
CA GLN A 804 -22.98 -13.05 5.37
C GLN A 804 -24.07 -12.01 5.60
N PHE A 805 -23.77 -10.88 6.24
CA PHE A 805 -24.72 -9.78 6.36
C PHE A 805 -25.19 -9.29 4.99
N TYR A 806 -24.27 -8.97 4.09
CA TYR A 806 -24.63 -8.48 2.74
C TYR A 806 -25.29 -9.55 1.88
N LEU A 807 -24.90 -10.83 2.02
CA LEU A 807 -25.59 -11.94 1.35
C LEU A 807 -27.07 -12.04 1.80
N LYS A 808 -27.37 -11.81 3.08
CA LYS A 808 -28.76 -11.74 3.55
C LYS A 808 -29.52 -10.55 2.97
N GLN A 809 -28.89 -9.39 2.81
CA GLN A 809 -29.52 -8.24 2.15
C GLN A 809 -29.87 -8.57 0.69
N ARG A 810 -28.97 -9.22 -0.03
CA ARG A 810 -29.21 -9.72 -1.39
C ARG A 810 -30.39 -10.68 -1.44
N ASP A 811 -30.40 -11.68 -0.55
CA ASP A 811 -31.46 -12.69 -0.50
C ASP A 811 -32.82 -12.07 -0.13
N ALA A 812 -32.79 -10.92 0.55
CA ALA A 812 -33.97 -10.11 0.87
C ALA A 812 -34.30 -9.06 -0.22
N GLY A 813 -33.76 -9.22 -1.44
CA GLY A 813 -34.19 -8.51 -2.65
C GLY A 813 -33.37 -7.28 -3.05
N ARG A 814 -32.33 -6.92 -2.29
CA ARG A 814 -31.45 -5.78 -2.61
C ARG A 814 -30.41 -6.20 -3.65
N GLU A 815 -30.04 -5.31 -4.54
CA GLU A 815 -28.88 -5.55 -5.40
C GLU A 815 -27.58 -5.27 -4.64
N LEU A 816 -26.55 -6.08 -4.87
CA LEU A 816 -25.21 -5.82 -4.36
C LEU A 816 -24.33 -5.29 -5.47
N TRP A 817 -23.67 -4.17 -5.23
CA TRP A 817 -22.53 -3.70 -6.02
C TRP A 817 -21.30 -3.73 -5.10
N LEU A 818 -20.08 -3.71 -5.64
CA LEU A 818 -18.86 -3.68 -4.83
C LEU A 818 -18.04 -2.46 -5.20
N TYR A 819 -17.35 -1.84 -4.24
CA TYR A 819 -16.40 -0.77 -4.54
C TYR A 819 -15.08 -0.92 -3.78
N SER A 820 -14.08 -0.16 -4.21
CA SER A 820 -12.75 -0.10 -3.58
C SER A 820 -12.24 1.34 -3.56
N CYS A 821 -11.70 1.78 -2.42
CA CYS A 821 -11.21 3.17 -2.21
C CYS A 821 -9.83 3.31 -1.53
N SER A 822 -9.11 2.22 -1.28
CA SER A 822 -7.73 2.26 -0.78
C SER A 822 -6.77 2.93 -1.77
N GLY A 823 -5.70 3.52 -1.23
CA GLY A 823 -4.58 4.04 -2.00
C GLY A 823 -3.29 4.07 -1.18
N PRO A 824 -2.15 4.44 -1.80
CA PRO A 824 -1.98 4.84 -3.20
C PRO A 824 -2.22 3.67 -4.18
N ALA A 825 -3.02 3.88 -5.22
CA ALA A 825 -3.42 2.80 -6.15
C ALA A 825 -2.23 2.15 -6.85
N LYS A 826 -1.18 2.94 -7.12
CA LYS A 826 0.04 2.50 -7.79
C LYS A 826 0.82 1.43 -7.00
N LEU A 827 0.63 1.35 -5.68
CA LEU A 827 1.26 0.36 -4.81
C LEU A 827 0.36 -0.85 -4.50
N LEU A 828 -0.91 -0.77 -4.89
CA LEU A 828 -1.84 -1.89 -4.76
C LEU A 828 -1.59 -2.89 -5.88
N ASP A 829 -1.84 -4.16 -5.59
CA ASP A 829 -1.61 -5.25 -6.53
C ASP A 829 -2.65 -5.21 -7.66
N PRO A 830 -2.25 -5.20 -8.94
CA PRO A 830 -3.20 -5.21 -10.05
C PRO A 830 -4.24 -6.33 -9.94
N ILE A 831 -3.83 -7.52 -9.51
CA ILE A 831 -4.69 -8.69 -9.47
C ILE A 831 -5.49 -8.74 -8.17
N ALA A 832 -4.82 -8.72 -7.02
CA ALA A 832 -5.49 -8.90 -5.74
C ALA A 832 -6.44 -7.73 -5.39
N TYR A 833 -6.18 -6.52 -5.90
CA TYR A 833 -7.01 -5.36 -5.63
C TYR A 833 -8.00 -5.06 -6.77
N HIS A 834 -7.55 -4.97 -8.02
CA HIS A 834 -8.44 -4.53 -9.12
C HIS A 834 -9.19 -5.67 -9.81
N ARG A 835 -8.50 -6.76 -10.17
CA ARG A 835 -9.11 -7.91 -10.89
C ARG A 835 -9.98 -8.75 -9.96
N ALA A 836 -9.50 -9.01 -8.74
CA ALA A 836 -10.17 -9.82 -7.73
C ALA A 836 -11.58 -9.31 -7.38
N GLN A 837 -11.79 -7.99 -7.38
CA GLN A 837 -13.10 -7.42 -7.08
C GLN A 837 -14.19 -7.97 -8.01
N LYS A 838 -13.88 -8.25 -9.29
CA LYS A 838 -14.86 -8.75 -10.25
C LYS A 838 -15.15 -10.24 -10.03
N TRP A 839 -14.14 -11.02 -9.67
CA TRP A 839 -14.34 -12.40 -9.21
C TRP A 839 -15.18 -12.46 -7.93
N ARG A 840 -14.90 -11.57 -6.97
CA ARG A 840 -15.69 -11.41 -5.74
C ARG A 840 -17.11 -10.94 -6.04
N ALA A 841 -17.29 -10.06 -7.02
CA ALA A 841 -18.61 -9.62 -7.45
C ALA A 841 -19.44 -10.82 -7.94
N PHE A 842 -18.86 -11.70 -8.76
CA PHE A 842 -19.55 -12.92 -9.18
C PHE A 842 -19.86 -13.84 -7.99
N GLU A 843 -18.90 -14.07 -7.09
CA GLU A 843 -19.08 -14.89 -5.89
C GLU A 843 -20.27 -14.41 -5.03
N MET A 844 -20.41 -13.10 -4.87
CA MET A 844 -21.48 -12.49 -4.06
C MET A 844 -22.80 -12.33 -4.82
N GLY A 845 -22.84 -12.62 -6.13
CA GLY A 845 -24.00 -12.31 -6.98
C GLY A 845 -24.20 -10.80 -7.19
N ALA A 846 -23.13 -10.02 -7.06
CA ALA A 846 -23.14 -8.59 -7.28
C ALA A 846 -23.20 -8.24 -8.77
N LYS A 847 -23.83 -7.10 -9.09
CA LYS A 847 -24.06 -6.61 -10.45
C LYS A 847 -23.24 -5.36 -10.81
N GLY A 848 -22.53 -4.79 -9.85
CA GLY A 848 -21.67 -3.62 -10.04
C GLY A 848 -20.28 -3.79 -9.43
N SER A 849 -19.28 -3.18 -10.05
CA SER A 849 -17.89 -3.11 -9.57
C SER A 849 -17.34 -1.70 -9.79
N PHE A 850 -17.23 -0.93 -8.72
CA PHE A 850 -16.91 0.48 -8.72
C PHE A 850 -15.52 0.75 -8.17
N TYR A 851 -14.95 1.88 -8.55
CA TYR A 851 -13.65 2.33 -8.10
C TYR A 851 -13.74 3.80 -7.71
N TRP A 852 -13.30 4.17 -6.52
CA TRP A 852 -13.69 5.48 -5.97
C TRP A 852 -13.17 6.68 -6.78
N ALA A 853 -12.09 6.52 -7.54
CA ALA A 853 -11.45 7.61 -8.29
C ALA A 853 -10.82 7.15 -9.61
N LEU A 854 -11.39 7.58 -10.74
CA LEU A 854 -10.85 7.37 -12.08
C LEU A 854 -10.15 8.65 -12.57
N GLY A 855 -8.90 8.56 -13.04
CA GLY A 855 -8.16 9.72 -13.53
C GLY A 855 -7.58 10.63 -12.43
N CYS A 856 -7.70 10.30 -11.15
CA CYS A 856 -7.06 11.08 -10.08
C CYS A 856 -5.52 10.96 -10.14
N GLY A 857 -4.84 11.98 -10.69
CA GLY A 857 -3.37 12.14 -10.72
C GLY A 857 -2.82 12.89 -9.50
N GLY A 858 -3.11 12.43 -8.29
CA GLY A 858 -2.48 12.93 -7.05
C GLY A 858 -2.82 14.39 -6.67
N ARG A 859 -4.05 14.86 -6.95
CA ARG A 859 -4.55 16.26 -6.77
C ARG A 859 -3.93 17.33 -7.67
N GLN A 860 -2.98 16.98 -8.54
CA GLN A 860 -2.43 17.89 -9.56
C GLN A 860 -2.80 17.52 -11.00
N GLY A 861 -3.37 16.32 -11.21
CA GLY A 861 -3.72 15.83 -12.54
C GLY A 861 -2.51 15.32 -13.34
N ASP A 862 -1.44 14.89 -12.64
CA ASP A 862 -0.23 14.39 -13.29
C ASP A 862 0.39 13.23 -12.50
N SER A 863 0.40 12.05 -13.13
CA SER A 863 0.98 10.81 -12.63
C SER A 863 2.50 10.71 -12.87
N TRP A 864 3.06 11.50 -13.80
CA TRP A 864 4.46 11.37 -14.22
C TRP A 864 5.43 12.09 -13.30
N ASN A 865 4.99 13.16 -12.65
CA ASN A 865 5.78 13.86 -11.64
C ASN A 865 5.32 13.47 -10.22
N ALA A 866 5.53 12.20 -9.84
CA ALA A 866 5.06 11.65 -8.58
C ALA A 866 5.67 12.32 -7.33
N TYR A 867 6.90 12.84 -7.44
CA TYR A 867 7.63 13.46 -6.33
C TYR A 867 7.04 14.80 -5.88
N THR A 868 6.29 15.48 -6.75
CA THR A 868 5.66 16.77 -6.44
C THR A 868 4.15 16.65 -6.15
N GLN A 869 3.57 15.45 -6.27
CA GLN A 869 2.14 15.24 -6.06
C GLN A 869 1.69 15.69 -4.65
N PRO A 870 0.75 16.65 -4.53
CA PRO A 870 0.28 17.11 -3.22
C PRO A 870 -0.63 16.07 -2.53
N GLY A 871 -1.36 15.26 -3.29
CA GLY A 871 -2.28 14.23 -2.78
C GLY A 871 -1.78 12.79 -2.94
N THR A 872 -2.63 11.84 -2.55
CA THR A 872 -2.48 10.42 -2.88
C THR A 872 -3.03 10.19 -4.29
N GLU A 873 -2.32 9.41 -5.11
CA GLU A 873 -2.80 8.99 -6.42
C GLU A 873 -3.65 7.73 -6.32
N TYR A 874 -4.85 7.79 -6.89
CA TYR A 874 -5.80 6.68 -6.86
C TYR A 874 -6.15 6.12 -8.23
N SER A 875 -5.72 6.76 -9.32
CA SER A 875 -6.03 6.31 -10.67
C SER A 875 -5.39 4.93 -10.99
N PRO A 876 -6.16 3.97 -11.57
CA PRO A 876 -5.61 2.71 -12.06
C PRO A 876 -4.81 2.85 -13.37
N TYR A 877 -4.71 4.05 -13.95
CA TYR A 877 -3.93 4.35 -15.14
C TYR A 877 -3.20 5.69 -14.96
N PHE A 878 -2.31 6.05 -15.88
CA PHE A 878 -1.48 7.26 -15.78
C PHE A 878 -2.13 8.40 -16.56
N VAL A 879 -2.11 9.60 -15.99
CA VAL A 879 -2.66 10.82 -16.60
C VAL A 879 -1.66 11.96 -16.52
N SER A 880 -1.76 12.93 -17.44
CA SER A 880 -1.08 14.23 -17.40
C SER A 880 -2.02 15.30 -17.96
N GLN A 881 -1.55 16.52 -18.20
CA GLN A 881 -2.35 17.52 -18.91
C GLN A 881 -2.70 17.13 -20.36
N THR A 882 -1.92 16.24 -20.99
CA THR A 882 -2.01 15.97 -22.44
C THR A 882 -2.00 14.48 -22.78
N THR A 883 -1.80 13.59 -21.82
CA THR A 883 -1.65 12.15 -22.08
C THR A 883 -2.44 11.31 -21.09
N VAL A 884 -3.00 10.21 -21.59
CA VAL A 884 -3.58 9.13 -20.78
C VAL A 884 -2.94 7.83 -21.22
N MET A 885 -2.47 7.02 -20.28
CA MET A 885 -1.72 5.80 -20.59
C MET A 885 -2.20 4.62 -19.75
N ASP A 886 -2.44 3.49 -20.43
CA ASP A 886 -2.74 2.21 -19.81
C ASP A 886 -1.67 1.86 -18.75
N GLY A 887 -2.08 1.19 -17.69
CA GLY A 887 -1.19 0.57 -16.73
C GLY A 887 -1.58 -0.88 -16.49
N LYS A 888 -0.72 -1.64 -15.80
CA LYS A 888 -1.09 -2.99 -15.33
C LYS A 888 -2.40 -2.97 -14.52
N HIS A 889 -2.63 -1.93 -13.72
CA HIS A 889 -3.87 -1.82 -12.93
C HIS A 889 -5.12 -1.61 -13.81
N SER A 890 -5.04 -0.82 -14.90
CA SER A 890 -6.16 -0.65 -15.84
C SER A 890 -6.42 -1.91 -16.68
N GLU A 891 -5.37 -2.61 -17.13
CA GLU A 891 -5.49 -3.93 -17.75
C GLU A 891 -6.17 -4.92 -16.80
N ALA A 892 -5.82 -4.91 -15.51
CA ALA A 892 -6.43 -5.79 -14.52
C ALA A 892 -7.90 -5.45 -14.24
N VAL A 893 -8.29 -4.17 -14.27
CA VAL A 893 -9.71 -3.77 -14.25
C VAL A 893 -10.44 -4.37 -15.46
N ARG A 894 -9.91 -4.16 -16.67
CA ARG A 894 -10.51 -4.63 -17.93
C ARG A 894 -10.64 -6.15 -17.97
N GLU A 895 -9.57 -6.87 -17.65
CA GLU A 895 -9.58 -8.33 -17.63
C GLU A 895 -10.49 -8.87 -16.53
N GLY A 896 -10.61 -8.20 -15.39
CA GLY A 896 -11.58 -8.59 -14.36
C GLY A 896 -13.02 -8.53 -14.85
N VAL A 897 -13.39 -7.50 -15.62
CA VAL A 897 -14.73 -7.41 -16.23
C VAL A 897 -14.95 -8.55 -17.22
N GLN A 898 -13.92 -8.86 -18.02
CA GLN A 898 -13.99 -9.95 -18.98
C GLN A 898 -14.11 -11.31 -18.28
N ASP A 899 -13.39 -11.53 -17.19
CA ASP A 899 -13.47 -12.75 -16.38
C ASP A 899 -14.86 -12.94 -15.74
N TYR A 900 -15.48 -11.87 -15.24
CA TYR A 900 -16.87 -11.92 -14.76
C TYR A 900 -17.81 -12.37 -15.88
N GLU A 901 -17.63 -11.83 -17.09
CA GLU A 901 -18.45 -12.19 -18.23
C GLU A 901 -18.24 -13.65 -18.67
N TYR A 902 -17.03 -14.20 -18.58
CA TYR A 902 -16.78 -15.63 -18.78
C TYR A 902 -17.64 -16.52 -17.86
N LEU A 903 -17.75 -16.15 -16.58
CA LEU A 903 -18.55 -16.87 -15.60
C LEU A 903 -20.06 -16.75 -15.92
N VAL A 904 -20.51 -15.58 -16.34
CA VAL A 904 -21.89 -15.34 -16.80
C VAL A 904 -22.21 -16.20 -18.03
N MET A 905 -21.34 -16.18 -19.04
CA MET A 905 -21.50 -16.99 -20.25
C MET A 905 -21.56 -18.49 -19.91
N LEU A 906 -20.71 -18.96 -18.99
CA LEU A 906 -20.70 -20.38 -18.57
C LEU A 906 -22.01 -20.74 -17.84
N ARG A 907 -22.44 -19.91 -16.87
CA ARG A 907 -23.71 -20.08 -16.15
C ARG A 907 -24.89 -20.15 -17.11
N ASP A 908 -24.98 -19.21 -18.03
CA ASP A 908 -26.12 -19.08 -18.94
C ASP A 908 -26.13 -20.23 -19.95
N ARG A 909 -24.95 -20.66 -20.43
CA ARG A 909 -24.85 -21.84 -21.31
C ARG A 909 -25.27 -23.12 -20.61
N ILE A 910 -24.84 -23.33 -19.36
CA ILE A 910 -25.28 -24.48 -18.54
C ILE A 910 -26.81 -24.46 -18.39
N ALA A 911 -27.39 -23.32 -18.01
CA ALA A 911 -28.83 -23.17 -17.84
C ALA A 911 -29.60 -23.45 -19.14
N GLN A 912 -29.11 -22.95 -20.27
CA GLN A 912 -29.69 -23.19 -21.59
C GLN A 912 -29.70 -24.68 -21.95
N LEU A 913 -28.57 -25.38 -21.73
CA LEU A 913 -28.45 -26.80 -22.03
C LEU A 913 -29.38 -27.65 -21.16
N LYS A 914 -29.48 -27.35 -19.86
CA LYS A 914 -30.41 -28.03 -18.94
C LYS A 914 -31.85 -27.81 -19.34
N LYS A 915 -32.23 -26.57 -19.71
CA LYS A 915 -33.57 -26.26 -20.20
C LYS A 915 -33.91 -27.02 -21.50
N ALA A 916 -32.91 -27.28 -22.33
CA ALA A 916 -33.03 -28.10 -23.54
C ALA A 916 -32.99 -29.61 -23.27
N GLY A 917 -32.96 -30.06 -22.02
CA GLY A 917 -32.91 -31.48 -21.64
C GLY A 917 -31.58 -32.17 -21.95
N LYS A 918 -30.50 -31.41 -22.22
CA LYS A 918 -29.17 -31.96 -22.48
C LYS A 918 -28.44 -32.25 -21.17
N GLY A 919 -27.65 -33.33 -21.16
CA GLY A 919 -26.83 -33.76 -20.02
C GLY A 919 -25.51 -34.37 -20.50
N GLY A 920 -24.68 -34.84 -19.56
CA GLY A 920 -23.44 -35.56 -19.86
C GLY A 920 -22.23 -35.07 -19.07
N ALA A 921 -21.10 -35.74 -19.25
CA ALA A 921 -19.87 -35.49 -18.49
C ALA A 921 -19.34 -34.06 -18.66
N ALA A 922 -19.41 -33.49 -19.87
CA ALA A 922 -18.97 -32.11 -20.13
C ALA A 922 -19.84 -31.08 -19.38
N LEU A 923 -21.16 -31.28 -19.34
CA LEU A 923 -22.06 -30.40 -18.59
C LEU A 923 -21.81 -30.51 -17.08
N ALA A 924 -21.66 -31.73 -16.55
CA ALA A 924 -21.36 -31.94 -15.13
C ALA A 924 -19.99 -31.35 -14.72
N LYS A 925 -18.98 -31.45 -15.60
CA LYS A 925 -17.66 -30.82 -15.41
C LYS A 925 -17.79 -29.29 -15.38
N ALA A 926 -18.58 -28.72 -16.30
CA ALA A 926 -18.82 -27.27 -16.34
C ALA A 926 -19.59 -26.76 -15.12
N GLU A 927 -20.59 -27.50 -14.64
CA GLU A 927 -21.32 -27.17 -13.40
C GLU A 927 -20.38 -27.15 -12.19
N ARG A 928 -19.51 -28.16 -12.07
CA ARG A 928 -18.49 -28.19 -11.01
C ARG A 928 -17.51 -27.03 -11.13
N LEU A 929 -16.99 -26.78 -12.34
CA LEU A 929 -16.07 -25.69 -12.59
C LEU A 929 -16.70 -24.34 -12.20
N LEU A 930 -17.94 -24.07 -12.60
CA LEU A 930 -18.63 -22.82 -12.26
C LEU A 930 -18.78 -22.64 -10.74
N ALA A 931 -19.07 -23.72 -10.01
CA ALA A 931 -19.23 -23.69 -8.56
C ALA A 931 -17.91 -23.44 -7.81
N GLU A 932 -16.80 -24.01 -8.30
CA GLU A 932 -15.49 -23.94 -7.65
C GLU A 932 -14.63 -22.75 -8.11
N ALA A 933 -14.88 -22.21 -9.31
CA ALA A 933 -14.02 -21.24 -9.98
C ALA A 933 -13.77 -19.97 -9.15
N PRO A 934 -14.78 -19.28 -8.57
CA PRO A 934 -14.53 -18.08 -7.77
C PRO A 934 -13.62 -18.34 -6.57
N GLY A 935 -13.85 -19.44 -5.82
CA GLY A 935 -13.04 -19.81 -4.66
C GLY A 935 -11.59 -20.13 -5.05
N ARG A 936 -11.39 -20.86 -6.15
CA ARG A 936 -10.05 -21.17 -6.68
C ARG A 936 -9.31 -19.92 -7.16
N ALA A 937 -9.99 -19.05 -7.91
CA ALA A 937 -9.42 -17.80 -8.44
C ALA A 937 -9.04 -16.82 -7.32
N LEU A 938 -9.80 -16.80 -6.22
CA LEU A 938 -9.59 -15.91 -5.07
C LEU A 938 -8.72 -16.52 -3.96
N ALA A 939 -8.21 -17.75 -4.11
CA ALA A 939 -7.51 -18.46 -3.03
C ALA A 939 -6.25 -17.73 -2.50
N SER A 940 -5.61 -16.91 -3.33
CA SER A 940 -4.44 -16.09 -2.94
C SER A 940 -4.79 -14.65 -2.54
N VAL A 941 -6.08 -14.29 -2.54
CA VAL A 941 -6.56 -12.98 -2.11
C VAL A 941 -6.99 -13.10 -0.64
N LEU A 942 -6.04 -12.82 0.25
CA LEU A 942 -6.15 -13.00 1.70
C LEU A 942 -6.13 -11.63 2.41
N PRO A 943 -6.58 -11.55 3.69
CA PRO A 943 -6.39 -10.35 4.50
C PRO A 943 -4.93 -9.86 4.44
N GLY A 944 -4.73 -8.58 4.14
CA GLY A 944 -3.40 -7.98 4.01
C GLY A 944 -2.65 -8.26 2.69
N SER A 945 -3.23 -9.03 1.76
CA SER A 945 -2.59 -9.36 0.47
C SER A 945 -2.78 -8.30 -0.62
N LEU A 946 -3.43 -7.17 -0.33
CA LEU A 946 -3.78 -6.16 -1.35
C LEU A 946 -2.56 -5.36 -1.85
N GLN A 947 -1.50 -5.26 -1.05
CA GLN A 947 -0.27 -4.54 -1.42
C GLN A 947 0.56 -5.32 -2.45
N TRP A 948 1.07 -4.65 -3.49
CA TRP A 948 1.78 -5.30 -4.61
C TRP A 948 3.06 -6.00 -4.15
N LYS A 949 3.79 -5.41 -3.19
CA LYS A 949 5.02 -5.98 -2.62
C LYS A 949 4.84 -7.29 -1.85
N ARG A 950 3.61 -7.62 -1.43
CA ARG A 950 3.34 -8.88 -0.71
C ARG A 950 3.49 -10.06 -1.68
N PRO A 951 4.27 -11.10 -1.36
CA PRO A 951 4.31 -12.32 -2.15
C PRO A 951 2.94 -13.00 -2.19
N LYS A 952 2.51 -13.44 -3.37
CA LYS A 952 1.26 -14.20 -3.59
C LYS A 952 1.29 -14.87 -4.96
N ASP A 953 0.44 -15.86 -5.18
CA ASP A 953 0.25 -16.44 -6.50
C ASP A 953 -0.68 -15.56 -7.35
N ARG A 954 -0.12 -14.96 -8.41
CA ARG A 954 -0.85 -14.11 -9.37
C ARG A 954 -1.33 -14.87 -10.61
N SER A 955 -1.16 -16.19 -10.66
CA SER A 955 -1.50 -17.01 -11.83
C SER A 955 -2.89 -17.64 -11.78
N LEU A 956 -3.49 -17.78 -10.59
CA LEU A 956 -4.74 -18.52 -10.39
C LEU A 956 -5.91 -18.00 -11.23
N MET A 957 -6.11 -16.68 -11.33
CA MET A 957 -7.20 -16.11 -12.14
C MET A 957 -7.02 -16.41 -13.63
N ASP A 958 -5.78 -16.41 -14.12
CA ASP A 958 -5.50 -16.76 -15.52
C ASP A 958 -5.73 -18.25 -15.78
N GLN A 959 -5.28 -19.12 -14.88
CA GLN A 959 -5.50 -20.57 -14.97
C GLN A 959 -7.00 -20.90 -15.00
N VAL A 960 -7.77 -20.40 -14.01
CA VAL A 960 -9.20 -20.68 -13.90
C VAL A 960 -9.97 -20.10 -15.09
N ARG A 961 -9.62 -18.90 -15.57
CA ARG A 961 -10.27 -18.32 -16.76
C ARG A 961 -10.03 -19.16 -18.02
N ILE A 962 -8.83 -19.71 -18.21
CA ILE A 962 -8.54 -20.59 -19.35
C ILE A 962 -9.36 -21.89 -19.26
N GLU A 963 -9.53 -22.47 -18.08
CA GLU A 963 -10.42 -23.62 -17.89
C GLU A 963 -11.87 -23.31 -18.28
N ILE A 964 -12.38 -22.12 -17.94
CA ILE A 964 -13.72 -21.68 -18.31
C ILE A 964 -13.84 -21.50 -19.83
N LEU A 965 -12.83 -20.90 -20.47
CA LEU A 965 -12.77 -20.77 -21.93
C LEU A 965 -12.90 -22.14 -22.62
N TYR A 966 -12.15 -23.13 -22.15
CA TYR A 966 -12.23 -24.49 -22.70
C TYR A 966 -13.55 -25.17 -22.40
N ALA A 967 -14.11 -25.01 -21.19
CA ALA A 967 -15.42 -25.55 -20.87
C ALA A 967 -16.50 -24.97 -21.81
N LEU A 968 -16.48 -23.66 -22.07
CA LEU A 968 -17.39 -23.03 -23.03
C LEU A 968 -17.21 -23.58 -24.45
N ALA A 969 -15.98 -23.87 -24.86
CA ALA A 969 -15.69 -24.48 -26.16
C ALA A 969 -16.18 -25.93 -26.27
N GLU A 970 -16.08 -26.71 -25.19
CA GLU A 970 -16.57 -28.09 -25.10
C GLU A 970 -18.12 -28.16 -25.09
N LEU A 971 -18.79 -27.12 -24.60
CA LEU A 971 -20.25 -27.03 -24.48
C LEU A 971 -20.97 -26.51 -25.74
N LYS A 972 -20.28 -26.37 -26.89
CA LYS A 972 -20.87 -25.86 -28.14
C LYS A 972 -22.09 -26.65 -28.63
#